data_AF-A0A8J5ZY01-F1
#
_entry.id   AF-A0A8J5ZY01-F1
#
_cell.length_a   1.000
_cell.length_b   1.000
_cell.length_c   1.000
_cell.angle_alpha   90.00
_cell.angle_beta   90.00
_cell.angle_gamma   90.00
#
_symmetry.space_group_name_H-M   'P 1'
#
loop_
_entity.id
_entity.type
_entity.pdbx_description
1 polymer ?
#
loop_
_entity_poly.entity_id
_entity_poly.type
_entity_poly.pdbx_seq_one_letter_code
_entity_poly.pdbx_strand_id
1 'polypeptide(L)'
;MGGLHQPLTYSSPTRVQNVLSGRAPGGTGEGQVPSLVKKEVQRILGHVQAPSHSFLLRLFSWALLRVLNCLFLNVQLHKGQMKMVHKAAQGGSPIVLLSTHKSLLDGILLPFVLLSQGLGVLRVAWDPRACSPTLRALLRKLGGLFLPPEASLPLESAEGILARAVVRAAVEQLLVSRQPLLIFLEEIPGSQGPRLSALGQAWLGLVVQAVQGGIVPDAMLVPAAITYDLVPDASREVHHALVPLGLWTGALAVLRSLRAWGCSRRTCARVHLAQPFSLKVCNLLGEAEIPEEYTTNARSCWGSRQTLEQLLQPIVLGQCTVVPDTEKEQEWTPVIGPLLALKEEDQLLVRRLSRHVLNASVMSSAVMSTAIMAALLLFKHQKGVFLSQLLGEFSWLTEETLLRGFDVGFSGQLRCLVQHTLSLLQAHVVLLRVHQGDLLVVPRHGPGLTHLARLSAELLPAFLSEAVGACAVRGLLAGRVPPEGPWELQGIELLSQNELYRQILLLLHLLPQDLLLLQPCQSSYCYCQEVLDRLIQCGLLVAEETPGSRPACDTGRQRLSAKLLWKPSGDFTDSDSDDFEEAEGRYFRLSQQSRCPDFFLFLCRLLSPLLKAFAQAAAFLHEGQLPDTESGYVDQLFQYLQTTAQEEGFFECADPNLAITAVWTFRDLGVLQQMPSSAGPTLHLSPTFAIRENQEKLEQFIRQFICN
;
A
#
# COMPACT_ATOMS: atom_id res chain seq x y z
N MET A 1 34.13 -28.17 5.94
CA MET A 1 35.36 -28.68 5.29
C MET A 1 35.91 -27.57 4.40
N GLY A 2 37.22 -27.45 4.34
CA GLY A 2 37.94 -26.21 4.04
C GLY A 2 37.72 -25.65 2.64
N GLY A 3 37.46 -24.35 2.57
CA GLY A 3 37.57 -23.51 1.38
C GLY A 3 38.27 -22.23 1.79
N LEU A 4 39.46 -22.00 1.25
CA LEU A 4 40.35 -20.89 1.61
C LEU A 4 39.68 -19.52 1.37
N HIS A 5 39.57 -18.72 2.43
CA HIS A 5 39.24 -17.30 2.34
C HIS A 5 40.51 -16.51 1.97
N GLN A 6 40.58 -16.00 0.75
CA GLN A 6 41.50 -14.90 0.40
C GLN A 6 40.95 -13.57 0.94
N PRO A 7 41.80 -12.68 1.49
CA PRO A 7 41.38 -11.34 1.89
C PRO A 7 41.17 -10.48 0.64
N LEU A 8 39.95 -9.97 0.45
CA LEU A 8 39.62 -8.96 -0.55
C LEU A 8 40.25 -7.62 -0.14
N THR A 9 41.47 -7.35 -0.62
CA THR A 9 42.03 -5.99 -0.67
C THR A 9 41.30 -5.20 -1.75
N TYR A 10 40.44 -4.27 -1.33
CA TYR A 10 39.79 -3.33 -2.25
C TYR A 10 40.80 -2.26 -2.67
N SER A 11 41.21 -2.29 -3.94
CA SER A 11 41.85 -1.16 -4.62
C SER A 11 40.83 -0.04 -4.81
N SER A 12 41.25 1.21 -4.59
CA SER A 12 40.45 2.40 -4.91
C SER A 12 39.91 2.37 -6.35
N PRO A 13 38.70 2.92 -6.64
CA PRO A 13 38.05 2.75 -7.93
C PRO A 13 38.86 3.37 -9.08
N THR A 14 39.14 2.60 -10.13
CA THR A 14 39.86 3.04 -11.33
C THR A 14 39.16 4.19 -12.06
N ARG A 15 37.82 4.30 -11.96
CA ARG A 15 37.04 5.42 -12.55
C ARG A 15 37.14 6.71 -11.72
N VAL A 16 37.25 6.57 -10.39
CA VAL A 16 37.58 7.69 -9.49
C VAL A 16 39.04 8.09 -9.70
N GLN A 17 39.95 7.15 -9.95
CA GLN A 17 41.31 7.45 -10.40
C GLN A 17 41.34 8.15 -11.76
N ASN A 18 40.52 7.75 -12.75
CA ASN A 18 40.51 8.39 -14.07
C ASN A 18 39.96 9.83 -14.07
N VAL A 19 39.02 10.13 -13.16
CA VAL A 19 38.60 11.52 -12.87
C VAL A 19 39.68 12.26 -12.06
N LEU A 20 40.43 11.56 -11.20
CA LEU A 20 41.56 12.11 -10.45
C LEU A 20 42.87 12.24 -11.25
N SER A 21 43.00 11.59 -12.42
CA SER A 21 44.25 11.49 -13.19
C SER A 21 44.18 12.13 -14.58
N GLY A 22 43.13 12.90 -14.87
CA GLY A 22 43.11 13.84 -16.01
C GLY A 22 43.52 13.25 -17.37
N ARG A 23 42.93 12.12 -17.78
CA ARG A 23 43.17 11.56 -19.12
C ARG A 23 41.85 11.38 -19.89
N ALA A 24 41.41 12.47 -20.51
CA ALA A 24 40.65 12.44 -21.75
C ALA A 24 41.56 12.97 -22.88
N PRO A 25 41.45 12.44 -24.12
CA PRO A 25 42.35 12.80 -25.20
C PRO A 25 41.91 14.14 -25.84
N GLY A 26 42.78 15.14 -25.76
CA GLY A 26 42.71 16.36 -26.57
C GLY A 26 41.84 17.47 -26.00
N GLY A 27 42.48 18.45 -25.35
CA GLY A 27 41.84 19.69 -24.91
C GLY A 27 42.62 20.35 -23.78
N THR A 28 43.43 21.34 -24.12
CA THR A 28 44.28 22.14 -23.23
C THR A 28 43.51 22.81 -22.09
N GLY A 29 43.89 22.49 -20.84
CA GLY A 29 43.41 23.15 -19.62
C GLY A 29 43.51 22.26 -18.38
N GLU A 30 44.70 22.08 -17.82
CA GLU A 30 44.91 21.38 -16.54
C GLU A 30 44.35 22.21 -15.38
N GLY A 31 43.12 21.93 -14.95
CA GLY A 31 42.59 22.37 -13.66
C GLY A 31 42.74 21.25 -12.62
N GLN A 32 43.62 21.41 -11.64
CA GLN A 32 43.62 20.56 -10.45
C GLN A 32 42.23 20.60 -9.80
N VAL A 33 41.56 19.46 -9.66
CA VAL A 33 40.35 19.36 -8.83
C VAL A 33 40.74 19.79 -7.42
N PRO A 34 40.12 20.83 -6.82
CA PRO A 34 40.57 21.37 -5.55
C PRO A 34 40.55 20.28 -4.47
N SER A 35 41.63 20.17 -3.69
CA SER A 35 41.75 19.20 -2.58
C SER A 35 40.58 19.26 -1.59
N LEU A 36 39.91 20.41 -1.52
CA LEU A 36 38.72 20.68 -0.74
C LEU A 36 37.47 19.94 -1.27
N VAL A 37 37.25 19.91 -2.59
CA VAL A 37 36.16 19.14 -3.22
C VAL A 37 36.34 17.65 -2.99
N LYS A 38 37.60 17.16 -3.03
CA LYS A 38 37.90 15.74 -2.76
C LYS A 38 37.57 15.35 -1.31
N LYS A 39 37.87 16.21 -0.34
CA LYS A 39 37.50 15.99 1.07
C LYS A 39 35.98 15.99 1.24
N GLU A 40 35.30 16.90 0.55
CA GLU A 40 33.85 17.01 0.62
C GLU A 40 33.13 15.79 0.01
N VAL A 41 33.60 15.30 -1.15
CA VAL A 41 33.12 14.05 -1.75
C VAL A 41 33.34 12.86 -0.81
N GLN A 42 34.50 12.78 -0.14
CA GLN A 42 34.76 11.72 0.84
C GLN A 42 33.85 11.82 2.07
N ARG A 43 33.54 13.04 2.53
CA ARG A 43 32.58 13.28 3.62
C ARG A 43 31.20 12.79 3.23
N ILE A 44 30.69 13.22 2.07
CA ILE A 44 29.37 12.83 1.57
C ILE A 44 29.31 11.32 1.32
N LEU A 45 30.34 10.71 0.73
CA LEU A 45 30.40 9.27 0.53
C LEU A 45 30.40 8.51 1.87
N GLY A 46 31.10 9.02 2.89
CA GLY A 46 31.08 8.46 4.26
C GLY A 46 29.73 8.63 4.98
N HIS A 47 28.90 9.58 4.53
CA HIS A 47 27.49 9.68 4.95
C HIS A 47 26.62 8.63 4.25
N VAL A 48 26.87 8.37 2.95
CA VAL A 48 26.09 7.42 2.15
C VAL A 48 26.38 5.97 2.54
N GLN A 49 27.64 5.57 2.61
CA GLN A 49 28.03 4.18 2.81
C GLN A 49 29.31 4.06 3.64
N ALA A 50 29.40 3.01 4.45
CA ALA A 50 30.66 2.63 5.12
C ALA A 50 31.12 1.23 4.67
N PRO A 51 32.43 0.96 4.68
CA PRO A 51 32.95 -0.38 4.47
C PRO A 51 32.42 -1.32 5.54
N SER A 52 31.94 -2.49 5.11
CA SER A 52 31.40 -3.52 6.00
C SER A 52 32.54 -4.33 6.64
N HIS A 53 32.56 -4.39 7.96
CA HIS A 53 33.52 -5.24 8.68
C HIS A 53 32.92 -6.62 8.94
N SER A 54 33.56 -7.67 8.42
CA SER A 54 33.10 -9.06 8.57
C SER A 54 32.96 -9.50 10.03
N PHE A 55 33.81 -9.01 10.94
CA PHE A 55 33.71 -9.30 12.37
C PHE A 55 32.44 -8.68 12.99
N LEU A 56 32.16 -7.41 12.68
CA LEU A 56 30.97 -6.73 13.19
C LEU A 56 29.69 -7.36 12.65
N LEU A 57 29.67 -7.74 11.38
CA LEU A 57 28.53 -8.45 10.78
C LEU A 57 28.27 -9.79 11.49
N ARG A 58 29.32 -10.58 11.77
CA ARG A 58 29.18 -11.86 12.50
C ARG A 58 28.68 -11.65 13.93
N LEU A 59 29.26 -10.70 14.65
CA LEU A 59 28.85 -10.37 16.02
C LEU A 59 27.39 -9.89 16.07
N PHE A 60 27.03 -8.97 15.17
CA PHE A 60 25.67 -8.45 15.06
C PHE A 60 24.69 -9.56 14.68
N SER A 61 25.02 -10.42 13.72
CA SER A 61 24.17 -11.55 13.32
C SER A 61 23.94 -12.52 14.48
N TRP A 62 24.97 -12.82 15.28
CA TRP A 62 24.85 -13.65 16.46
C TRP A 62 23.95 -13.00 17.53
N ALA A 63 24.14 -11.71 17.80
CA ALA A 63 23.33 -10.97 18.76
C ALA A 63 21.87 -10.86 18.30
N LEU A 64 21.65 -10.55 17.02
CA LEU A 64 20.33 -10.41 16.42
C LEU A 64 19.57 -11.73 16.45
N LEU A 65 20.22 -12.86 16.13
CA LEU A 65 19.60 -14.18 16.25
C LEU A 65 19.10 -14.45 17.67
N ARG A 66 19.87 -14.06 18.69
CA ARG A 66 19.43 -14.17 20.09
C ARG A 66 18.20 -13.33 20.34
N VAL A 67 18.20 -12.05 19.92
CA VAL A 67 17.06 -11.14 20.10
C VAL A 67 15.82 -11.65 19.37
N LEU A 68 15.94 -12.07 18.11
CA LEU A 68 14.82 -12.56 17.30
C LEU A 68 14.20 -13.83 17.90
N ASN A 69 15.01 -14.76 18.43
CA ASN A 69 14.51 -15.95 19.14
C ASN A 69 13.74 -15.62 20.43
N CYS A 70 13.86 -14.39 20.94
CA CYS A 70 13.11 -13.92 22.10
C CYS A 70 11.77 -13.28 21.68
N LEU A 71 11.80 -12.50 20.60
CA LEU A 71 10.65 -11.74 20.10
C LEU A 71 9.66 -12.66 19.35
N PHE A 72 10.17 -13.52 18.48
CA PHE A 72 9.36 -14.33 17.60
C PHE A 72 9.26 -15.77 18.07
N LEU A 73 8.05 -16.34 17.92
CA LEU A 73 7.83 -17.77 18.01
C LEU A 73 8.40 -18.46 16.77
N ASN A 74 8.20 -17.84 15.61
CA ASN A 74 8.63 -18.34 14.32
C ASN A 74 8.83 -17.18 13.33
N VAL A 75 9.88 -17.29 12.50
CA VAL A 75 10.07 -16.44 11.31
C VAL A 75 10.06 -17.36 10.09
N GLN A 76 9.03 -17.23 9.28
CA GLN A 76 8.82 -18.10 8.12
C GLN A 76 9.31 -17.44 6.83
N LEU A 77 10.03 -18.18 6.01
CA LEU A 77 10.40 -17.80 4.65
C LEU A 77 10.15 -18.99 3.71
N HIS A 78 9.41 -18.77 2.63
CA HIS A 78 9.10 -19.83 1.70
C HIS A 78 10.32 -20.19 0.84
N LYS A 79 10.80 -21.45 0.94
CA LYS A 79 11.97 -21.92 0.18
C LYS A 79 11.81 -21.80 -1.33
N GLY A 80 10.60 -21.98 -1.86
CA GLY A 80 10.34 -21.83 -3.29
C GLY A 80 10.53 -20.39 -3.79
N GLN A 81 10.08 -19.41 -3.00
CA GLN A 81 10.28 -17.99 -3.30
C GLN A 81 11.78 -17.65 -3.28
N MET A 82 12.51 -18.20 -2.30
CA MET A 82 13.96 -18.02 -2.23
C MET A 82 14.73 -18.61 -3.41
N LYS A 83 14.34 -19.81 -3.88
CA LYS A 83 14.93 -20.44 -5.08
C LYS A 83 14.75 -19.58 -6.32
N MET A 84 13.59 -18.97 -6.47
CA MET A 84 13.28 -18.04 -7.56
C MET A 84 14.20 -16.80 -7.51
N VAL A 85 14.41 -16.21 -6.33
CA VAL A 85 15.35 -15.08 -6.17
C VAL A 85 16.80 -15.50 -6.43
N HIS A 86 17.23 -16.68 -5.98
CA HIS A 86 18.56 -17.20 -6.32
C HIS A 86 18.76 -17.41 -7.82
N LYS A 87 17.72 -17.91 -8.53
CA LYS A 87 17.76 -18.06 -9.98
C LYS A 87 17.91 -16.70 -10.67
N ALA A 88 17.21 -15.67 -10.19
CA ALA A 88 17.38 -14.31 -10.69
C ALA A 88 18.80 -13.77 -10.39
N ALA A 89 19.36 -14.06 -9.21
CA ALA A 89 20.73 -13.66 -8.83
C ALA A 89 21.80 -14.26 -9.75
N GLN A 90 21.60 -15.51 -10.19
CA GLN A 90 22.50 -16.22 -11.09
C GLN A 90 22.47 -15.66 -12.53
N GLY A 91 21.40 -14.93 -12.90
CA GLY A 91 21.21 -14.34 -14.23
C GLY A 91 22.18 -13.20 -14.59
N GLY A 92 23.03 -12.77 -13.65
CA GLY A 92 24.07 -11.75 -13.90
C GLY A 92 23.60 -10.29 -13.82
N SER A 93 22.32 -10.04 -13.60
CA SER A 93 21.76 -8.71 -13.33
C SER A 93 21.73 -8.40 -11.82
N PRO A 94 21.92 -7.14 -11.39
CA PRO A 94 21.76 -6.73 -10.00
C PRO A 94 20.33 -6.96 -9.51
N ILE A 95 20.21 -7.37 -8.24
CA ILE A 95 18.91 -7.55 -7.57
C ILE A 95 18.57 -6.31 -6.76
N VAL A 96 17.36 -5.80 -6.97
CA VAL A 96 16.78 -4.72 -6.17
C VAL A 96 15.48 -5.21 -5.55
N LEU A 97 15.48 -5.38 -4.23
CA LEU A 97 14.33 -5.73 -3.43
C LEU A 97 13.55 -4.47 -3.08
N LEU A 98 12.25 -4.51 -3.33
CA LEU A 98 11.34 -3.39 -3.14
C LEU A 98 10.26 -3.85 -2.16
N SER A 99 10.27 -3.30 -0.95
CA SER A 99 9.51 -3.84 0.18
C SER A 99 8.45 -2.89 0.72
N THR A 100 7.36 -3.45 1.25
CA THR A 100 6.49 -2.79 2.24
C THR A 100 7.24 -2.54 3.55
N HIS A 101 6.72 -1.65 4.40
CA HIS A 101 7.41 -1.20 5.62
C HIS A 101 6.40 -1.07 6.77
N LYS A 102 6.12 -2.20 7.42
CA LYS A 102 5.14 -2.32 8.53
C LYS A 102 5.76 -2.07 9.90
N SER A 103 7.07 -2.27 10.04
CA SER A 103 7.82 -2.03 11.28
C SER A 103 9.24 -1.55 10.97
N LEU A 104 9.83 -0.74 11.86
CA LEU A 104 11.24 -0.36 11.74
C LEU A 104 12.16 -1.58 11.84
N LEU A 105 11.64 -2.66 12.43
CA LEU A 105 12.30 -3.96 12.49
C LEU A 105 12.47 -4.57 11.10
N ASP A 106 11.66 -4.22 10.09
CA ASP A 106 11.74 -4.76 8.73
C ASP A 106 13.11 -4.48 8.11
N GLY A 107 13.65 -3.28 8.35
CA GLY A 107 14.99 -2.86 7.94
C GLY A 107 16.14 -3.69 8.55
N ILE A 108 15.85 -4.50 9.57
CA ILE A 108 16.83 -5.37 10.25
C ILE A 108 16.52 -6.84 9.97
N LEU A 109 15.25 -7.24 10.09
CA LEU A 109 14.78 -8.62 9.95
C LEU A 109 14.98 -9.14 8.53
N LEU A 110 14.54 -8.38 7.51
CA LEU A 110 14.61 -8.83 6.12
C LEU A 110 16.06 -9.01 5.65
N PRO A 111 16.99 -8.05 5.84
CA PRO A 111 18.40 -8.26 5.52
C PRO A 111 19.03 -9.43 6.26
N PHE A 112 18.68 -9.64 7.53
CA PHE A 112 19.22 -10.76 8.30
C PHE A 112 18.73 -12.12 7.77
N VAL A 113 17.44 -12.24 7.50
CA VAL A 113 16.84 -13.46 6.93
C VAL A 113 17.46 -13.75 5.57
N LEU A 114 17.57 -12.76 4.68
CA LEU A 114 18.16 -12.96 3.35
C LEU A 114 19.68 -13.22 3.39
N LEU A 115 20.40 -12.63 4.33
CA LEU A 115 21.81 -12.94 4.59
C LEU A 115 21.97 -14.41 5.02
N SER A 116 21.08 -14.92 5.88
CA SER A 116 21.10 -16.31 6.34
C SER A 116 20.85 -17.32 5.21
N GLN A 117 20.14 -16.91 4.15
CA GLN A 117 19.90 -17.72 2.96
C GLN A 117 20.99 -17.57 1.88
N GLY A 118 22.04 -16.77 2.12
CA GLY A 118 23.18 -16.66 1.23
C GLY A 118 23.02 -15.68 0.06
N LEU A 119 22.09 -14.72 0.12
CA LEU A 119 22.04 -13.60 -0.85
C LEU A 119 23.18 -12.58 -0.66
N GLY A 120 23.92 -12.68 0.44
CA GLY A 120 24.97 -11.73 0.80
C GLY A 120 24.45 -10.56 1.63
N VAL A 121 25.32 -9.57 1.85
CA VAL A 121 25.00 -8.39 2.67
C VAL A 121 24.15 -7.43 1.84
N LEU A 122 22.87 -7.36 2.19
CA LEU A 122 21.93 -6.40 1.61
C LEU A 122 22.31 -4.96 1.95
N ARG A 123 22.32 -4.09 0.94
CA ARG A 123 22.39 -2.64 1.13
C ARG A 123 20.98 -2.10 1.34
N VAL A 124 20.72 -1.46 2.47
CA VAL A 124 19.35 -1.06 2.85
C VAL A 124 19.23 0.45 2.80
N ALA A 125 18.28 0.99 2.05
CA ALA A 125 17.97 2.41 2.05
C ALA A 125 17.19 2.79 3.33
N TRP A 126 17.81 3.58 4.21
CA TRP A 126 17.20 4.04 5.47
C TRP A 126 16.85 5.53 5.41
N ASP A 127 15.75 5.92 6.05
CA ASP A 127 15.48 7.34 6.33
C ASP A 127 16.42 7.83 7.45
N PRO A 128 17.20 8.90 7.23
CA PRO A 128 18.02 9.52 8.27
C PRO A 128 17.24 9.88 9.55
N ARG A 129 15.97 10.27 9.45
CA ARG A 129 15.10 10.68 10.56
C ARG A 129 14.69 9.53 11.47
N ALA A 130 14.64 8.30 10.96
CA ALA A 130 14.24 7.13 11.73
C ALA A 130 15.27 6.72 12.79
N CYS A 131 16.55 7.08 12.61
CA CYS A 131 17.66 6.55 13.40
C CYS A 131 18.45 7.63 14.13
N SER A 132 18.78 7.38 15.40
CA SER A 132 19.77 8.17 16.16
C SER A 132 21.16 8.15 15.49
N PRO A 133 22.03 9.15 15.70
CA PRO A 133 23.33 9.23 15.02
C PRO A 133 24.25 8.04 15.32
N THR A 134 24.19 7.47 16.53
CA THR A 134 24.96 6.28 16.92
C THR A 134 24.46 5.03 16.22
N LEU A 135 23.13 4.83 16.17
CA LEU A 135 22.51 3.74 15.42
C LEU A 135 22.81 3.86 13.93
N ARG A 136 22.74 5.08 13.36
CA ARG A 136 23.10 5.37 11.97
C ARG A 136 24.55 4.98 11.66
N ALA A 137 25.49 5.26 12.57
CA ALA A 137 26.88 4.85 12.39
C ALA A 137 27.07 3.32 12.41
N LEU A 138 26.32 2.62 13.27
CA LEU A 138 26.30 1.16 13.31
C LEU A 138 25.69 0.56 12.04
N LEU A 139 24.48 1.01 11.66
CA LEU A 139 23.77 0.52 10.47
C LEU A 139 24.57 0.74 9.19
N ARG A 140 25.27 1.87 9.05
CA ARG A 140 26.20 2.11 7.92
C ARG A 140 27.26 1.02 7.79
N LYS A 141 27.85 0.57 8.91
CA LYS A 141 28.83 -0.53 8.91
C LYS A 141 28.20 -1.90 8.60
N LEU A 142 26.89 -2.03 8.79
CA LEU A 142 26.12 -3.27 8.55
C LEU A 142 25.51 -3.33 7.14
N GLY A 143 25.56 -2.25 6.35
CA GLY A 143 24.99 -2.22 5.00
C GLY A 143 23.99 -1.09 4.75
N GLY A 144 23.65 -0.29 5.77
CA GLY A 144 22.71 0.83 5.63
C GLY A 144 23.24 1.94 4.73
N LEU A 145 22.39 2.38 3.82
CA LEU A 145 22.55 3.54 2.95
C LEU A 145 21.69 4.68 3.50
N PHE A 146 22.27 5.86 3.61
CA PHE A 146 21.56 7.06 4.08
C PHE A 146 21.71 8.17 3.06
N LEU A 147 20.59 8.84 2.76
CA LEU A 147 20.65 10.03 1.92
C LEU A 147 21.28 11.18 2.72
N PRO A 148 22.29 11.88 2.17
CA PRO A 148 22.88 13.04 2.83
C PRO A 148 21.85 14.18 2.90
N PRO A 149 21.76 14.93 4.02
CA PRO A 149 20.81 16.04 4.15
C PRO A 149 21.01 17.11 3.07
N GLU A 150 22.23 17.25 2.56
CA GLU A 150 22.58 18.17 1.49
C GLU A 150 21.86 17.81 0.17
N ALA A 151 21.51 16.54 -0.06
CA ALA A 151 20.79 16.12 -1.28
C ALA A 151 19.33 16.61 -1.31
N SER A 152 18.75 16.93 -0.15
CA SER A 152 17.42 17.55 -0.05
C SER A 152 17.42 19.06 -0.22
N LEU A 153 18.59 19.70 -0.39
CA LEU A 153 18.68 21.13 -0.70
C LEU A 153 18.09 21.45 -2.08
N PRO A 154 17.67 22.71 -2.31
CA PRO A 154 17.11 23.17 -3.59
C PRO A 154 17.96 22.77 -4.79
N LEU A 155 17.31 22.61 -5.95
CA LEU A 155 17.94 22.06 -7.15
C LEU A 155 19.18 22.87 -7.60
N GLU A 156 19.14 24.18 -7.39
CA GLU A 156 20.18 25.14 -7.77
C GLU A 156 21.35 25.24 -6.78
N SER A 157 21.24 24.63 -5.59
CA SER A 157 22.32 24.66 -4.60
C SER A 157 23.51 23.82 -5.08
N ALA A 158 24.70 24.43 -5.11
CA ALA A 158 25.95 23.76 -5.48
C ALA A 158 26.26 22.55 -4.58
N GLU A 159 26.00 22.66 -3.28
CA GLU A 159 26.14 21.56 -2.32
C GLU A 159 25.15 20.42 -2.61
N GLY A 160 23.91 20.77 -2.97
CA GLY A 160 22.89 19.80 -3.36
C GLY A 160 23.21 19.07 -4.66
N ILE A 161 23.73 19.78 -5.66
CA ILE A 161 24.17 19.20 -6.94
C ILE A 161 25.30 18.19 -6.69
N LEU A 162 26.31 18.58 -5.90
CA LEU A 162 27.42 17.69 -5.54
C LEU A 162 26.92 16.46 -4.77
N ALA A 163 26.07 16.65 -3.75
CA ALA A 163 25.54 15.56 -2.96
C ALA A 163 24.73 14.56 -3.81
N ARG A 164 23.85 15.05 -4.68
CA ARG A 164 23.07 14.20 -5.61
C ARG A 164 23.98 13.45 -6.59
N ALA A 165 25.02 14.10 -7.12
CA ALA A 165 25.98 13.45 -8.02
C ALA A 165 26.77 12.33 -7.31
N VAL A 166 27.21 12.56 -6.07
CA VAL A 166 27.91 11.55 -5.26
C VAL A 166 26.99 10.36 -4.95
N VAL A 167 25.73 10.61 -4.57
CA VAL A 167 24.74 9.54 -4.30
C VAL A 167 24.48 8.73 -5.58
N ARG A 168 24.26 9.39 -6.73
CA ARG A 168 24.08 8.72 -8.02
C ARG A 168 25.26 7.81 -8.35
N ALA A 169 26.49 8.34 -8.27
CA ALA A 169 27.69 7.56 -8.55
C ALA A 169 27.85 6.37 -7.58
N ALA A 170 27.48 6.53 -6.30
CA ALA A 170 27.52 5.44 -5.33
C ALA A 170 26.52 4.32 -5.70
N VAL A 171 25.29 4.66 -6.07
CA VAL A 171 24.27 3.68 -6.51
C VAL A 171 24.70 2.96 -7.78
N GLU A 172 25.21 3.68 -8.77
CA GLU A 172 25.76 3.08 -9.99
C GLU A 172 26.85 2.05 -9.68
N GLN A 173 27.79 2.37 -8.79
CA GLN A 173 28.84 1.42 -8.38
C GLN A 173 28.27 0.21 -7.63
N LEU A 174 27.24 0.40 -6.79
CA LEU A 174 26.56 -0.71 -6.11
C LEU A 174 25.88 -1.66 -7.10
N LEU A 175 25.21 -1.13 -8.13
CA LEU A 175 24.55 -1.91 -9.17
C LEU A 175 25.58 -2.64 -10.05
N VAL A 176 26.67 -1.97 -10.46
CA VAL A 176 27.76 -2.58 -11.24
C VAL A 176 28.46 -3.69 -10.45
N SER A 177 28.67 -3.49 -9.15
CA SER A 177 29.23 -4.52 -8.25
C SER A 177 28.22 -5.62 -7.87
N ARG A 178 26.99 -5.56 -8.41
CA ARG A 178 25.91 -6.54 -8.20
C ARG A 178 25.59 -6.77 -6.72
N GLN A 179 25.73 -5.74 -5.90
CA GLN A 179 25.33 -5.82 -4.49
C GLN A 179 23.80 -5.71 -4.40
N PRO A 180 23.12 -6.63 -3.69
CA PRO A 180 21.67 -6.57 -3.55
C PRO A 180 21.26 -5.33 -2.76
N LEU A 181 20.31 -4.58 -3.32
CA LEU A 181 19.79 -3.33 -2.74
C LEU A 181 18.37 -3.57 -2.24
N LEU A 182 18.02 -3.05 -1.06
CA LEU A 182 16.68 -3.06 -0.47
C LEU A 182 16.18 -1.63 -0.33
N ILE A 183 15.01 -1.35 -0.91
CA ILE A 183 14.34 -0.06 -0.85
C ILE A 183 12.94 -0.28 -0.28
N PHE A 184 12.56 0.54 0.70
CA PHE A 184 11.20 0.56 1.24
C PHE A 184 10.34 1.52 0.40
N LEU A 185 9.29 1.00 -0.22
CA LEU A 185 8.36 1.77 -1.05
C LEU A 185 7.21 2.36 -0.24
N GLU A 186 6.95 1.86 0.96
CA GLU A 186 5.97 2.40 1.90
C GLU A 186 6.66 3.40 2.85
N GLU A 187 5.93 4.43 3.29
CA GLU A 187 6.42 5.36 4.30
C GLU A 187 6.75 4.68 5.64
N ILE A 188 7.29 5.45 6.59
CA ILE A 188 7.74 4.91 7.89
C ILE A 188 6.52 4.39 8.68
N PRO A 189 6.66 3.31 9.47
CA PRO A 189 5.54 2.79 10.26
C PRO A 189 5.08 3.82 11.28
N GLY A 190 3.77 4.03 11.36
CA GLY A 190 3.17 5.05 12.22
C GLY A 190 2.97 6.41 11.57
N SER A 191 3.37 6.61 10.31
CA SER A 191 2.93 7.75 9.49
C SER A 191 1.90 7.31 8.45
N GLN A 192 0.69 7.86 8.57
CA GLN A 192 -0.40 7.99 7.59
C GLN A 192 -0.46 6.87 6.51
N GLY A 193 -1.20 5.78 6.75
CA GLY A 193 -1.58 4.77 5.74
C GLY A 193 -0.45 4.07 4.94
N PRO A 194 -0.78 3.11 4.06
CA PRO A 194 0.17 2.48 3.14
C PRO A 194 0.54 3.42 1.99
N ARG A 195 1.18 4.54 2.30
CA ARG A 195 1.54 5.55 1.31
C ARG A 195 2.89 5.28 0.69
N LEU A 196 3.02 5.71 -0.56
CA LEU A 196 4.28 5.67 -1.26
C LEU A 196 5.32 6.58 -0.59
N SER A 197 6.49 6.01 -0.29
CA SER A 197 7.63 6.74 0.26
C SER A 197 8.32 7.56 -0.81
N ALA A 198 8.35 8.88 -0.64
CA ALA A 198 9.10 9.75 -1.52
C ALA A 198 10.61 9.46 -1.49
N LEU A 199 11.14 9.01 -0.34
CA LEU A 199 12.53 8.55 -0.24
C LEU A 199 12.72 7.25 -1.03
N GLY A 200 11.78 6.31 -0.91
CA GLY A 200 11.78 5.06 -1.68
C GLY A 200 11.77 5.32 -3.18
N GLN A 201 10.90 6.21 -3.64
CA GLN A 201 10.83 6.65 -5.04
C GLN A 201 12.14 7.33 -5.49
N ALA A 202 12.75 8.17 -4.65
CA ALA A 202 14.03 8.78 -4.97
C ALA A 202 15.15 7.74 -5.20
N TRP A 203 15.25 6.72 -4.34
CA TRP A 203 16.22 5.63 -4.54
C TRP A 203 15.90 4.79 -5.78
N LEU A 204 14.63 4.48 -6.03
CA LEU A 204 14.20 3.75 -7.22
C LEU A 204 14.51 4.54 -8.50
N GLY A 205 14.30 5.85 -8.49
CA GLY A 205 14.64 6.74 -9.61
C GLY A 205 16.12 6.70 -9.98
N LEU A 206 17.02 6.61 -8.99
CA LEU A 206 18.45 6.43 -9.25
C LEU A 206 18.76 5.09 -9.93
N VAL A 207 18.02 4.02 -9.58
CA VAL A 207 18.15 2.71 -10.24
C VAL A 207 17.65 2.77 -11.69
N VAL A 208 16.49 3.41 -11.91
CA VAL A 208 15.91 3.61 -13.25
C VAL A 208 16.87 4.39 -14.15
N GLN A 209 17.42 5.50 -13.65
CA GLN A 209 18.42 6.29 -14.38
C GLN A 209 19.67 5.48 -14.72
N ALA A 210 20.15 4.62 -13.82
CA ALA A 210 21.34 3.80 -14.08
C ALA A 210 21.10 2.75 -15.18
N VAL A 211 19.90 2.20 -15.28
CA VAL A 211 19.53 1.25 -16.35
C VAL A 211 19.30 1.98 -17.69
N GLN A 212 18.52 3.07 -17.69
CA GLN A 212 18.28 3.88 -18.90
C GLN A 212 19.57 4.49 -19.44
N GLY A 213 20.47 4.93 -18.56
CA GLY A 213 21.81 5.44 -18.91
C GLY A 213 22.79 4.36 -19.38
N GLY A 214 22.38 3.09 -19.43
CA GLY A 214 23.21 1.97 -19.90
C GLY A 214 24.39 1.62 -18.98
N ILE A 215 24.40 2.08 -17.73
CA ILE A 215 25.46 1.78 -16.76
C ILE A 215 25.42 0.30 -16.38
N VAL A 216 24.22 -0.22 -16.21
CA VAL A 216 23.93 -1.66 -16.08
C VAL A 216 22.95 -2.08 -17.18
N PRO A 217 23.09 -3.27 -17.76
CA PRO A 217 22.27 -3.70 -18.89
C PRO A 217 20.80 -3.90 -18.49
N ASP A 218 20.55 -4.28 -17.23
CA ASP A 218 19.23 -4.51 -16.66
C ASP A 218 19.33 -4.58 -15.11
N ALA A 219 18.20 -4.52 -14.42
CA ALA A 219 18.08 -4.77 -12.98
C ALA A 219 16.83 -5.62 -12.69
N MET A 220 16.99 -6.63 -11.84
CA MET A 220 15.88 -7.51 -11.43
C MET A 220 15.19 -6.91 -10.20
N LEU A 221 13.95 -6.48 -10.37
CA LEU A 221 13.12 -5.97 -9.29
C LEU A 221 12.39 -7.13 -8.62
N VAL A 222 12.49 -7.22 -7.29
CA VAL A 222 11.86 -8.27 -6.49
C VAL A 222 10.92 -7.63 -5.47
N PRO A 223 9.60 -7.70 -5.68
CA PRO A 223 8.62 -7.25 -4.68
C PRO A 223 8.74 -8.11 -3.42
N ALA A 224 8.72 -7.47 -2.25
CA ALA A 224 8.89 -8.11 -0.97
C ALA A 224 7.90 -7.56 0.07
N ALA A 225 7.51 -8.39 1.02
CA ALA A 225 6.67 -7.96 2.14
C ALA A 225 7.00 -8.75 3.40
N ILE A 226 6.75 -8.15 4.56
CA ILE A 226 6.79 -8.83 5.85
C ILE A 226 5.44 -8.67 6.53
N THR A 227 4.88 -9.78 6.99
CA THR A 227 3.63 -9.80 7.77
C THR A 227 3.87 -10.31 9.18
N TYR A 228 3.14 -9.75 10.15
CA TYR A 228 3.31 -10.00 11.58
C TYR A 228 1.96 -10.36 12.22
N ASP A 229 1.92 -11.30 13.17
CA ASP A 229 0.68 -11.48 13.96
C ASP A 229 0.37 -10.22 14.76
N LEU A 230 1.39 -9.57 15.31
CA LEU A 230 1.25 -8.28 15.96
C LEU A 230 2.53 -7.49 15.70
N VAL A 231 2.39 -6.29 15.17
CA VAL A 231 3.51 -5.40 14.89
C VAL A 231 4.22 -5.09 16.23
N PRO A 232 5.53 -5.42 16.37
CA PRO A 232 6.26 -5.23 17.63
C PRO A 232 6.30 -3.77 18.12
N ASP A 233 6.20 -2.83 17.18
CA ASP A 233 6.24 -1.38 17.44
C ASP A 233 4.87 -0.78 17.82
N ALA A 234 3.77 -1.56 17.77
CA ALA A 234 2.41 -1.05 17.97
C ALA A 234 2.07 -0.67 19.42
N SER A 235 2.89 -1.07 20.41
CA SER A 235 2.64 -0.76 21.82
C SER A 235 3.18 0.62 22.21
N ARG A 236 2.60 1.68 21.66
CA ARG A 236 2.66 3.02 22.27
C ARG A 236 1.57 3.92 21.68
N GLU A 237 0.41 3.91 22.32
CA GLU A 237 -0.54 5.02 22.32
C GLU A 237 0.13 6.25 22.94
N VAL A 238 1.01 6.94 22.20
CA VAL A 238 1.41 8.30 22.51
C VAL A 238 1.78 8.97 21.19
N HIS A 239 0.88 9.82 20.69
CA HIS A 239 1.19 10.84 19.71
C HIS A 239 2.22 11.79 20.31
N HIS A 240 3.50 11.60 19.97
CA HIS A 240 4.50 12.66 19.99
C HIS A 240 5.51 12.38 18.88
N ALA A 241 5.94 13.48 18.24
CA ALA A 241 6.95 13.55 17.18
C ALA A 241 7.97 12.39 17.26
N LEU A 242 8.16 11.69 16.13
CA LEU A 242 9.07 10.55 15.97
C LEU A 242 10.35 10.76 16.79
N VAL A 243 10.40 10.17 17.99
CA VAL A 243 11.65 10.11 18.73
C VAL A 243 12.50 9.10 17.97
N PRO A 244 13.63 9.53 17.38
CA PRO A 244 14.45 8.66 16.54
C PRO A 244 14.86 7.41 17.34
N LEU A 245 14.90 6.25 16.68
CA LEU A 245 15.27 5.00 17.33
C LEU A 245 16.71 5.12 17.85
N GLY A 246 16.81 5.21 19.18
CA GLY A 246 18.05 5.24 19.92
C GLY A 246 18.65 3.85 20.02
N LEU A 247 19.98 3.72 19.88
CA LEU A 247 20.64 2.44 20.15
C LEU A 247 20.34 1.94 21.56
N TRP A 248 20.37 2.84 22.54
CA TRP A 248 20.08 2.53 23.94
C TRP A 248 18.59 2.33 24.22
N THR A 249 17.71 3.08 23.56
CA THR A 249 16.26 2.89 23.72
C THR A 249 15.80 1.58 23.09
N GLY A 250 16.35 1.22 21.92
CA GLY A 250 16.18 -0.09 21.29
C GLY A 250 16.75 -1.22 22.15
N ALA A 251 17.98 -1.09 22.65
CA ALA A 251 18.59 -2.08 23.54
C ALA A 251 17.81 -2.24 24.85
N LEU A 252 17.27 -1.16 25.41
CA LEU A 252 16.44 -1.18 26.62
C LEU A 252 15.05 -1.78 26.34
N ALA A 253 14.44 -1.50 25.18
CA ALA A 253 13.20 -2.12 24.75
C ALA A 253 13.37 -3.64 24.58
N VAL A 254 14.47 -4.05 23.94
CA VAL A 254 14.89 -5.45 23.88
C VAL A 254 15.07 -5.99 25.30
N LEU A 255 15.87 -5.36 26.17
CA LEU A 255 16.08 -5.84 27.54
C LEU A 255 14.78 -5.94 28.37
N ARG A 256 13.82 -5.02 28.16
CA ARG A 256 12.49 -5.08 28.79
C ARG A 256 11.67 -6.24 28.26
N SER A 257 11.67 -6.47 26.94
CA SER A 257 11.04 -7.64 26.32
C SER A 257 11.67 -8.95 26.82
N LEU A 258 13.00 -8.95 27.04
CA LEU A 258 13.73 -10.08 27.63
C LEU A 258 13.45 -10.26 29.14
N ARG A 259 12.99 -9.23 29.85
CA ARG A 259 12.65 -9.32 31.29
C ARG A 259 11.20 -9.72 31.53
N ALA A 260 10.30 -9.46 30.58
CA ALA A 260 8.91 -9.92 30.59
C ALA A 260 8.74 -11.43 30.30
N TRP A 261 9.85 -12.18 30.23
CA TRP A 261 9.95 -13.56 29.77
C TRP A 261 9.15 -14.61 30.56
N GLY A 262 8.65 -14.27 31.76
CA GLY A 262 7.86 -15.19 32.58
C GLY A 262 6.42 -15.40 32.10
N CYS A 263 5.83 -14.44 31.39
CA CYS A 263 4.39 -14.44 31.07
C CYS A 263 4.11 -13.84 29.68
N SER A 264 4.19 -14.68 28.64
CA SER A 264 3.43 -14.62 27.37
C SER A 264 3.58 -13.41 26.44
N ARG A 265 3.88 -13.71 25.15
CA ARG A 265 3.44 -13.07 23.87
C ARG A 265 4.56 -13.07 22.82
N ARG A 266 4.94 -14.26 22.35
CA ARG A 266 5.78 -14.39 21.16
C ARG A 266 4.89 -14.27 19.93
N THR A 267 5.31 -13.46 18.96
CA THR A 267 4.58 -13.25 17.69
C THR A 267 5.16 -14.12 16.59
N CYS A 268 4.42 -14.38 15.51
CA CYS A 268 5.02 -14.92 14.28
C CYS A 268 5.25 -13.79 13.28
N ALA A 269 6.31 -13.95 12.49
CA ALA A 269 6.57 -13.12 11.32
C ALA A 269 6.73 -13.99 10.09
N ARG A 270 6.31 -13.50 8.94
CA ARG A 270 6.47 -14.18 7.66
C ARG A 270 7.00 -13.23 6.61
N VAL A 271 8.07 -13.65 5.93
CA VAL A 271 8.70 -12.92 4.83
C VAL A 271 8.21 -13.50 3.51
N HIS A 272 7.73 -12.63 2.64
CA HIS A 272 7.21 -12.95 1.31
C HIS A 272 8.07 -12.30 0.25
N LEU A 273 8.40 -13.07 -0.79
CA LEU A 273 9.09 -12.58 -1.98
C LEU A 273 8.26 -12.98 -3.20
N ALA A 274 7.87 -11.99 -4.00
CA ALA A 274 7.13 -12.21 -5.24
C ALA A 274 8.08 -12.47 -6.42
N GLN A 275 7.50 -12.73 -7.60
CA GLN A 275 8.24 -13.01 -8.83
C GLN A 275 9.14 -11.84 -9.23
N PRO A 276 10.46 -12.05 -9.38
CA PRO A 276 11.37 -11.09 -9.96
C PRO A 276 10.98 -10.76 -11.40
N PHE A 277 11.04 -9.50 -11.75
CA PHE A 277 10.86 -9.04 -13.12
C PHE A 277 11.96 -8.06 -13.54
N SER A 278 12.20 -8.00 -14.86
CA SER A 278 13.25 -7.18 -15.46
C SER A 278 12.78 -5.73 -15.61
N LEU A 279 13.56 -4.78 -15.09
CA LEU A 279 13.29 -3.36 -15.27
C LEU A 279 13.38 -2.95 -16.75
N LYS A 280 14.34 -3.52 -17.50
CA LYS A 280 14.46 -3.25 -18.93
C LYS A 280 13.24 -3.73 -19.71
N VAL A 281 12.71 -4.91 -19.40
CA VAL A 281 11.47 -5.41 -20.03
C VAL A 281 10.31 -4.51 -19.66
N CYS A 282 10.17 -4.03 -18.41
CA CYS A 282 9.14 -3.05 -18.08
C CYS A 282 9.27 -1.73 -18.87
N ASN A 283 10.49 -1.24 -19.09
CA ASN A 283 10.72 -0.04 -19.90
C ASN A 283 10.45 -0.29 -21.39
N LEU A 284 10.86 -1.45 -21.92
CA LEU A 284 10.66 -1.85 -23.31
C LEU A 284 9.22 -2.25 -23.61
N LEU A 285 8.48 -2.88 -22.70
CA LEU A 285 7.04 -3.13 -22.84
C LEU A 285 6.25 -1.81 -22.88
N GLY A 286 6.77 -0.75 -22.25
CA GLY A 286 6.27 0.61 -22.41
C GLY A 286 6.46 1.19 -23.81
N GLU A 287 7.38 0.65 -24.62
CA GLU A 287 7.70 1.14 -25.96
C GLU A 287 7.46 0.15 -27.13
N ALA A 288 7.47 -1.17 -26.92
CA ALA A 288 7.71 -2.16 -27.99
C ALA A 288 6.77 -3.39 -28.02
N GLU A 289 5.90 -3.60 -27.04
CA GLU A 289 5.03 -4.80 -26.99
C GLU A 289 3.55 -4.47 -26.74
N ILE A 290 3.12 -3.31 -27.21
CA ILE A 290 1.71 -2.98 -27.36
C ILE A 290 1.50 -2.73 -28.86
N PRO A 291 0.77 -3.60 -29.59
CA PRO A 291 0.43 -3.38 -31.00
C PRO A 291 -0.16 -1.97 -31.20
N GLU A 292 0.13 -1.31 -32.32
CA GLU A 292 -0.27 0.09 -32.59
C GLU A 292 -1.79 0.36 -32.55
N GLU A 293 -2.64 -0.66 -32.47
CA GLU A 293 -4.09 -0.51 -32.22
C GLU A 293 -4.47 -0.45 -30.72
N TYR A 294 -3.61 -0.94 -29.82
CA TYR A 294 -3.76 -0.81 -28.38
C TYR A 294 -3.05 0.43 -27.82
N THR A 295 -2.12 1.03 -28.56
CA THR A 295 -1.48 2.30 -28.17
C THR A 295 -2.43 3.47 -28.28
N THR A 296 -3.44 3.45 -29.15
CA THR A 296 -4.50 4.48 -29.18
C THR A 296 -5.40 4.39 -27.95
N ASN A 297 -5.71 3.18 -27.44
CA ASN A 297 -6.50 3.01 -26.22
C ASN A 297 -5.67 3.20 -24.93
N ALA A 298 -4.40 2.79 -24.92
CA ALA A 298 -3.50 3.03 -23.78
C ALA A 298 -3.07 4.50 -23.72
N ARG A 299 -2.79 5.17 -24.85
CA ARG A 299 -2.55 6.62 -24.89
C ARG A 299 -3.84 7.42 -24.63
N SER A 300 -5.03 6.93 -25.01
CA SER A 300 -6.29 7.56 -24.60
C SER A 300 -6.59 7.38 -23.10
N CYS A 301 -6.11 6.32 -22.45
CA CYS A 301 -6.09 6.22 -20.99
C CYS A 301 -5.04 7.14 -20.33
N TRP A 302 -4.08 7.69 -21.08
CA TRP A 302 -2.97 8.50 -20.55
C TRP A 302 -3.16 10.01 -20.69
N GLY A 303 -4.20 10.48 -21.41
CA GLY A 303 -4.40 11.89 -21.75
C GLY A 303 -5.38 12.68 -20.88
N SER A 304 -6.29 12.04 -20.15
CA SER A 304 -7.34 12.73 -19.38
C SER A 304 -7.28 12.38 -17.91
N ARG A 305 -6.18 12.73 -17.25
CA ARG A 305 -6.17 12.78 -15.78
C ARG A 305 -7.04 13.93 -15.33
N GLN A 306 -7.88 13.66 -14.35
CA GLN A 306 -8.74 14.68 -13.76
C GLN A 306 -8.53 14.66 -12.26
N THR A 307 -8.56 15.86 -11.68
CA THR A 307 -8.51 16.00 -10.21
C THR A 307 -9.77 15.41 -9.61
N LEU A 308 -9.70 14.99 -8.35
CA LEU A 308 -10.87 14.47 -7.65
C LEU A 308 -12.02 15.49 -7.63
N GLU A 309 -11.69 16.78 -7.53
CA GLU A 309 -12.63 17.90 -7.71
C GLU A 309 -13.39 17.81 -9.04
N GLN A 310 -12.71 17.65 -10.17
CA GLN A 310 -13.36 17.55 -11.49
C GLN A 310 -14.24 16.30 -11.63
N LEU A 311 -13.84 15.19 -10.98
CA LEU A 311 -14.51 13.89 -11.09
C LEU A 311 -15.79 13.79 -10.24
N LEU A 312 -15.72 14.25 -8.98
CA LEU A 312 -16.77 14.00 -8.01
C LEU A 312 -17.53 15.26 -7.58
N GLN A 313 -16.91 16.44 -7.55
CA GLN A 313 -17.58 17.65 -7.05
C GLN A 313 -18.87 17.96 -7.82
N PRO A 314 -18.91 17.92 -9.17
CA PRO A 314 -20.15 18.17 -9.91
C PRO A 314 -21.25 17.15 -9.59
N ILE A 315 -20.88 15.91 -9.29
CA ILE A 315 -21.81 14.83 -8.98
C ILE A 315 -22.37 15.03 -7.57
N VAL A 316 -21.50 15.30 -6.59
CA VAL A 316 -21.88 15.60 -5.20
C VAL A 316 -22.83 16.79 -5.14
N LEU A 317 -22.57 17.83 -5.95
CA LEU A 317 -23.44 19.01 -6.01
C LEU A 317 -24.73 18.80 -6.82
N GLY A 318 -24.91 17.64 -7.46
CA GLY A 318 -26.08 17.32 -8.29
C GLY A 318 -26.11 18.00 -9.66
N GLN A 319 -24.95 18.50 -10.13
CA GLN A 319 -24.80 19.22 -11.40
C GLN A 319 -24.55 18.28 -12.59
N CYS A 320 -24.03 17.08 -12.34
CA CYS A 320 -23.75 16.08 -13.37
C CYS A 320 -24.17 14.67 -12.92
N THR A 321 -24.68 13.86 -13.85
CA THR A 321 -25.04 12.45 -13.62
C THR A 321 -24.12 11.47 -14.38
N VAL A 322 -23.25 11.99 -15.25
CA VAL A 322 -22.28 11.20 -16.02
C VAL A 322 -21.01 11.07 -15.19
N VAL A 323 -20.66 9.83 -14.85
CA VAL A 323 -19.40 9.52 -14.17
C VAL A 323 -18.33 9.30 -15.24
N PRO A 324 -17.28 10.12 -15.31
CA PRO A 324 -16.21 9.91 -16.28
C PRO A 324 -15.39 8.66 -15.95
N ASP A 325 -15.13 7.85 -16.98
CA ASP A 325 -14.29 6.65 -16.94
C ASP A 325 -12.80 7.01 -17.05
N THR A 326 -12.32 7.91 -16.20
CA THR A 326 -10.94 8.42 -16.22
C THR A 326 -10.17 8.06 -14.96
N GLU A 327 -8.84 8.01 -15.05
CA GLU A 327 -8.02 7.80 -13.85
C GLU A 327 -8.00 9.06 -12.98
N LYS A 328 -8.32 8.88 -11.69
CA LYS A 328 -8.13 9.90 -10.65
C LYS A 328 -6.67 10.28 -10.54
N GLU A 329 -6.36 11.57 -10.56
CA GLU A 329 -5.04 12.06 -10.16
C GLU A 329 -5.04 12.37 -8.67
N GLN A 330 -4.23 11.64 -7.92
CA GLN A 330 -4.08 11.83 -6.48
C GLN A 330 -2.60 11.69 -6.10
N GLU A 331 -1.96 12.81 -5.77
CA GLU A 331 -0.57 12.84 -5.36
C GLU A 331 -0.43 13.36 -3.92
N TRP A 332 -0.14 12.43 -3.01
CA TRP A 332 0.11 12.75 -1.60
C TRP A 332 1.57 12.60 -1.20
N THR A 333 2.44 12.17 -2.13
CA THR A 333 3.86 11.99 -1.85
C THR A 333 4.57 13.34 -1.85
N PRO A 334 5.24 13.72 -0.75
CA PRO A 334 5.98 14.97 -0.71
C PRO A 334 7.14 14.92 -1.70
N VAL A 335 7.35 16.00 -2.42
CA VAL A 335 8.36 16.07 -3.45
C VAL A 335 9.74 16.33 -2.82
N ILE A 336 10.70 15.42 -3.01
CA ILE A 336 12.07 15.55 -2.44
C ILE A 336 13.07 15.93 -3.56
N GLY A 337 14.08 16.74 -3.23
CA GLY A 337 15.13 17.21 -4.15
C GLY A 337 15.72 16.17 -5.14
N PRO A 338 16.05 14.93 -4.74
CA PRO A 338 16.54 13.92 -5.68
C PRO A 338 15.46 13.40 -6.66
N LEU A 339 14.19 13.37 -6.25
CA LEU A 339 13.07 12.99 -7.11
C LEU A 339 12.79 14.11 -8.13
N LEU A 340 12.85 15.37 -7.70
CA LEU A 340 12.76 16.55 -8.58
C LEU A 340 13.88 16.65 -9.62
N ALA A 341 15.05 16.09 -9.30
CA ALA A 341 16.18 16.10 -10.22
C ALA A 341 16.01 15.13 -11.41
N LEU A 342 14.98 14.27 -11.38
CA LEU A 342 14.61 13.41 -12.50
C LEU A 342 13.78 14.20 -13.52
N LYS A 343 13.80 13.78 -14.79
CA LYS A 343 12.89 14.30 -15.82
C LYS A 343 11.45 13.94 -15.44
N GLU A 344 10.47 14.72 -15.88
CA GLU A 344 9.04 14.47 -15.59
C GLU A 344 8.58 13.08 -16.03
N GLU A 345 9.04 12.62 -17.19
CA GLU A 345 8.78 11.26 -17.71
C GLU A 345 9.32 10.17 -16.76
N ASP A 346 10.53 10.36 -16.24
CA ASP A 346 11.16 9.43 -15.29
C ASP A 346 10.44 9.46 -13.93
N GLN A 347 10.01 10.63 -13.47
CA GLN A 347 9.23 10.75 -12.23
C GLN A 347 7.92 9.98 -12.35
N LEU A 348 7.21 10.12 -13.47
CA LEU A 348 5.97 9.41 -13.72
C LEU A 348 6.20 7.89 -13.80
N LEU A 349 7.24 7.45 -14.51
CA LEU A 349 7.62 6.05 -14.60
C LEU A 349 7.91 5.46 -13.21
N VAL A 350 8.71 6.17 -12.39
CA VAL A 350 9.06 5.76 -11.02
C VAL A 350 7.83 5.63 -10.15
N ARG A 351 6.88 6.58 -10.22
CA ARG A 351 5.63 6.54 -9.45
C ARG A 351 4.78 5.32 -9.83
N ARG A 352 4.56 5.11 -11.14
CA ARG A 352 3.80 3.96 -11.65
C ARG A 352 4.45 2.64 -11.27
N LEU A 353 5.76 2.53 -11.46
CA LEU A 353 6.54 1.35 -11.09
C LEU A 353 6.45 1.08 -9.58
N SER A 354 6.58 2.13 -8.75
CA SER A 354 6.46 2.00 -7.30
C SER A 354 5.09 1.47 -6.90
N ARG A 355 4.01 1.97 -7.50
CA ARG A 355 2.65 1.50 -7.24
C ARG A 355 2.42 0.07 -7.70
N HIS A 356 2.90 -0.29 -8.90
CA HIS A 356 2.80 -1.66 -9.42
C HIS A 356 3.52 -2.65 -8.51
N VAL A 357 4.74 -2.32 -8.07
CA VAL A 357 5.53 -3.16 -7.16
C VAL A 357 4.92 -3.23 -5.77
N LEU A 358 4.41 -2.10 -5.25
CA LEU A 358 3.76 -2.07 -3.95
C LEU A 358 2.50 -2.95 -3.97
N ASN A 359 1.69 -2.86 -5.02
CA ASN A 359 0.56 -3.75 -5.23
C ASN A 359 1.01 -5.21 -5.28
N ALA A 360 2.01 -5.56 -6.10
CA ALA A 360 2.54 -6.92 -6.17
C ALA A 360 3.06 -7.43 -4.80
N SER A 361 3.62 -6.55 -3.98
CA SER A 361 4.09 -6.87 -2.63
C SER A 361 2.92 -7.14 -1.67
N VAL A 362 1.84 -6.35 -1.74
CA VAL A 362 0.64 -6.53 -0.92
C VAL A 362 -0.14 -7.77 -1.34
N MET A 363 -0.37 -7.97 -2.65
CA MET A 363 -1.10 -9.13 -3.19
C MET A 363 -0.37 -10.47 -2.96
N SER A 364 0.95 -10.45 -2.75
CA SER A 364 1.75 -11.64 -2.41
C SER A 364 1.95 -11.84 -0.91
N SER A 365 1.44 -10.92 -0.09
CA SER A 365 1.54 -11.00 1.37
C SER A 365 0.48 -11.94 1.95
N ALA A 366 0.85 -12.67 3.00
CA ALA A 366 -0.08 -13.59 3.65
C ALA A 366 -0.83 -12.94 4.81
N VAL A 367 -2.12 -13.24 4.89
CA VAL A 367 -3.01 -12.78 5.96
C VAL A 367 -2.69 -13.51 7.27
N MET A 368 -2.48 -12.76 8.35
CA MET A 368 -2.13 -13.32 9.65
C MET A 368 -3.38 -13.70 10.47
N SER A 369 -3.19 -14.51 11.51
CA SER A 369 -4.30 -15.06 12.30
C SER A 369 -5.10 -13.97 13.03
N THR A 370 -4.39 -12.94 13.49
CA THR A 370 -4.94 -11.77 14.18
C THR A 370 -5.80 -10.89 13.28
N ALA A 371 -5.48 -10.77 11.98
CA ALA A 371 -6.28 -10.02 11.01
C ALA A 371 -7.66 -10.67 10.80
N ILE A 372 -7.69 -11.99 10.59
CA ILE A 372 -8.93 -12.77 10.46
C ILE A 372 -9.76 -12.68 11.75
N MET A 373 -9.13 -12.88 12.90
CA MET A 373 -9.81 -12.79 14.20
C MET A 373 -10.38 -11.39 14.46
N ALA A 374 -9.61 -10.35 14.17
CA ALA A 374 -10.05 -8.96 14.35
C ALA A 374 -11.23 -8.62 13.43
N ALA A 375 -11.20 -9.06 12.17
CA ALA A 375 -12.30 -8.86 11.22
C ALA A 375 -13.59 -9.57 11.69
N LEU A 376 -13.49 -10.81 12.17
CA LEU A 376 -14.65 -11.55 12.70
C LEU A 376 -15.24 -10.88 13.94
N LEU A 377 -14.41 -10.50 14.90
CA LEU A 377 -14.87 -9.86 16.13
C LEU A 377 -15.46 -8.47 15.86
N LEU A 378 -14.88 -7.70 14.94
CA LEU A 378 -15.30 -6.33 14.67
C LEU A 378 -16.50 -6.24 13.72
N PHE A 379 -16.58 -7.07 12.68
CA PHE A 379 -17.59 -6.90 11.63
C PHE A 379 -18.72 -7.93 11.66
N LYS A 380 -18.50 -9.08 12.30
CA LYS A 380 -19.51 -10.16 12.41
C LYS A 380 -20.03 -10.37 13.84
N HIS A 381 -19.16 -10.30 14.85
CA HIS A 381 -19.46 -10.72 16.23
C HIS A 381 -19.24 -9.64 17.29
N GLN A 382 -19.67 -8.41 17.02
CA GLN A 382 -19.51 -7.27 17.95
C GLN A 382 -20.14 -7.52 19.34
N LYS A 383 -21.26 -8.26 19.39
CA LYS A 383 -21.97 -8.62 20.63
C LYS A 383 -21.34 -9.82 21.37
N GLY A 384 -20.29 -10.41 20.80
CA GLY A 384 -19.64 -11.61 21.30
C GLY A 384 -20.09 -12.89 20.61
N VAL A 385 -19.29 -13.94 20.76
CA VAL A 385 -19.47 -15.24 20.10
C VAL A 385 -18.87 -16.37 20.94
N PHE A 386 -19.51 -17.54 20.93
CA PHE A 386 -18.98 -18.74 21.59
C PHE A 386 -17.75 -19.25 20.85
N LEU A 387 -16.74 -19.73 21.59
CA LEU A 387 -15.50 -20.23 21.00
C LEU A 387 -15.75 -21.38 20.03
N SER A 388 -16.71 -22.26 20.31
CA SER A 388 -17.11 -23.34 19.41
C SER A 388 -17.57 -22.83 18.03
N GLN A 389 -18.42 -21.80 18.00
CA GLN A 389 -18.89 -21.15 16.78
C GLN A 389 -17.76 -20.36 16.10
N LEU A 390 -16.97 -19.61 16.88
CA LEU A 390 -15.86 -18.82 16.39
C LEU A 390 -14.80 -19.66 15.66
N LEU A 391 -14.56 -20.90 16.09
CA LEU A 391 -13.68 -21.82 15.38
C LEU A 391 -14.18 -22.09 13.96
N GLY A 392 -15.48 -22.36 13.80
CA GLY A 392 -16.09 -22.57 12.48
C GLY A 392 -16.00 -21.34 11.59
N GLU A 393 -16.30 -20.16 12.15
CA GLU A 393 -16.23 -18.88 11.45
C GLU A 393 -14.81 -18.49 11.05
N PHE A 394 -13.84 -18.78 11.91
CA PHE A 394 -12.42 -18.60 11.60
C PHE A 394 -11.97 -19.50 10.45
N SER A 395 -12.37 -20.79 10.45
CA SER A 395 -12.08 -21.70 9.34
C SER A 395 -12.70 -21.20 8.04
N TRP A 396 -13.98 -20.80 8.09
CA TRP A 396 -14.68 -20.27 6.92
C TRP A 396 -13.97 -19.05 6.34
N LEU A 397 -13.64 -18.03 7.14
CA LEU A 397 -12.98 -16.82 6.61
C LEU A 397 -11.56 -17.10 6.12
N THR A 398 -10.87 -18.08 6.71
CA THR A 398 -9.57 -18.58 6.22
C THR A 398 -9.73 -19.21 4.83
N GLU A 399 -10.73 -20.07 4.64
CA GLU A 399 -11.03 -20.71 3.36
C GLU A 399 -11.42 -19.68 2.29
N GLU A 400 -12.26 -18.70 2.63
CA GLU A 400 -12.62 -17.59 1.74
C GLU A 400 -11.40 -16.77 1.31
N THR A 401 -10.42 -16.57 2.20
CA THR A 401 -9.16 -15.88 1.89
C THR A 401 -8.33 -16.70 0.88
N LEU A 402 -8.23 -18.02 1.10
CA LEU A 402 -7.50 -18.93 0.20
C LEU A 402 -8.15 -19.04 -1.18
N LEU A 403 -9.49 -19.07 -1.25
CA LEU A 403 -10.24 -19.11 -2.50
C LEU A 403 -9.97 -17.89 -3.40
N ARG A 404 -9.62 -16.75 -2.79
CA ARG A 404 -9.25 -15.50 -3.48
C ARG A 404 -7.79 -15.47 -3.94
N GLY A 405 -7.04 -16.53 -3.69
CA GLY A 405 -5.63 -16.66 -4.07
C GLY A 405 -4.65 -16.00 -3.09
N PHE A 406 -5.12 -15.60 -1.91
CA PHE A 406 -4.26 -15.09 -0.84
C PHE A 406 -3.79 -16.22 0.05
N ASP A 407 -2.52 -16.19 0.47
CA ASP A 407 -1.97 -17.16 1.41
C ASP A 407 -2.24 -16.72 2.86
N VAL A 408 -2.11 -17.65 3.81
CA VAL A 408 -2.30 -17.41 5.24
C VAL A 408 -1.00 -17.66 6.01
N GLY A 409 -0.69 -16.79 6.97
CA GLY A 409 0.59 -16.78 7.69
C GLY A 409 0.76 -17.86 8.78
N PHE A 410 -0.20 -18.77 8.89
CA PHE A 410 -0.33 -19.70 10.01
C PHE A 410 -0.72 -21.11 9.56
N SER A 411 -0.48 -22.11 10.41
CA SER A 411 -0.88 -23.49 10.19
C SER A 411 -0.96 -24.26 11.52
N GLY A 412 -1.51 -25.47 11.50
CA GLY A 412 -1.61 -26.35 12.66
C GLY A 412 -3.04 -26.55 13.14
N GLN A 413 -3.19 -26.99 14.39
CA GLN A 413 -4.52 -27.28 14.95
C GLN A 413 -5.31 -26.00 15.22
N LEU A 414 -6.48 -25.88 14.59
CA LEU A 414 -7.35 -24.71 14.63
C LEU A 414 -7.65 -24.21 16.06
N ARG A 415 -7.94 -25.12 16.99
CA ARG A 415 -8.21 -24.75 18.40
C ARG A 415 -7.01 -24.07 19.06
N CYS A 416 -5.81 -24.62 18.90
CA CYS A 416 -4.59 -24.05 19.47
C CYS A 416 -4.25 -22.70 18.83
N LEU A 417 -4.45 -22.59 17.51
CA LEU A 417 -4.26 -21.35 16.78
C LEU A 417 -5.18 -20.25 17.30
N VAL A 418 -6.49 -20.48 17.33
CA VAL A 418 -7.48 -19.49 17.79
C VAL A 418 -7.21 -19.09 19.25
N GLN A 419 -6.87 -20.04 20.12
CA GLN A 419 -6.49 -19.73 21.50
C GLN A 419 -5.22 -18.88 21.59
N HIS A 420 -4.22 -19.16 20.75
CA HIS A 420 -3.00 -18.36 20.66
C HIS A 420 -3.31 -16.94 20.17
N THR A 421 -4.09 -16.80 19.09
CA THR A 421 -4.52 -15.50 18.56
C THR A 421 -5.30 -14.69 19.60
N LEU A 422 -6.22 -15.33 20.34
CA LEU A 422 -6.94 -14.68 21.45
C LEU A 422 -6.00 -14.26 22.59
N SER A 423 -4.93 -15.03 22.85
CA SER A 423 -3.89 -14.65 23.82
C SER A 423 -3.09 -13.41 23.39
N LEU A 424 -2.87 -13.23 22.09
CA LEU A 424 -2.24 -12.03 21.53
C LEU A 424 -3.19 -10.82 21.62
N LEU A 425 -4.49 -11.03 21.40
CA LEU A 425 -5.52 -9.98 21.44
C LEU A 425 -6.15 -9.78 22.83
N GLN A 426 -5.59 -10.37 23.89
CA GLN A 426 -6.16 -10.35 25.24
C GLN A 426 -6.44 -8.93 25.78
N ALA A 427 -5.70 -7.92 25.34
CA ALA A 427 -5.93 -6.52 25.73
C ALA A 427 -7.27 -5.96 25.20
N HIS A 428 -7.76 -6.51 24.09
CA HIS A 428 -8.93 -6.05 23.34
C HIS A 428 -10.14 -6.98 23.45
N VAL A 429 -10.02 -8.10 24.18
CA VAL A 429 -11.04 -9.14 24.27
C VAL A 429 -11.27 -9.53 25.73
N VAL A 430 -12.51 -9.86 26.08
CA VAL A 430 -12.89 -10.48 27.35
C VAL A 430 -13.28 -11.92 27.08
N LEU A 431 -12.74 -12.85 27.87
CA LEU A 431 -13.08 -14.27 27.82
C LEU A 431 -13.92 -14.61 29.06
N LEU A 432 -15.19 -14.96 28.84
CA LEU A 432 -16.13 -15.34 29.90
C LEU A 432 -16.39 -16.85 29.83
N ARG A 433 -16.20 -17.56 30.94
CA ARG A 433 -16.49 -19.01 31.01
C ARG A 433 -17.95 -19.22 31.33
N VAL A 434 -18.67 -19.95 30.48
CA VAL A 434 -20.08 -20.29 30.67
C VAL A 434 -20.21 -21.66 31.35
N HIS A 435 -21.28 -21.88 32.12
CA HIS A 435 -21.50 -23.10 32.93
C HIS A 435 -21.45 -24.43 32.14
N GLN A 436 -21.60 -24.41 30.81
CA GLN A 436 -21.48 -25.57 29.93
C GLN A 436 -20.05 -25.88 29.46
N GLY A 437 -19.04 -25.15 29.94
CA GLY A 437 -17.63 -25.38 29.62
C GLY A 437 -17.12 -24.69 28.34
N ASP A 438 -17.98 -24.01 27.60
CA ASP A 438 -17.58 -23.15 26.47
C ASP A 438 -17.15 -21.75 26.94
N LEU A 439 -16.34 -21.09 26.12
CA LEU A 439 -15.82 -19.75 26.37
C LEU A 439 -16.55 -18.75 25.46
N LEU A 440 -17.21 -17.77 26.06
CA LEU A 440 -17.77 -16.63 25.34
C LEU A 440 -16.66 -15.59 25.15
N VAL A 441 -16.40 -15.27 23.89
CA VAL A 441 -15.41 -14.29 23.45
C VAL A 441 -16.14 -13.00 23.13
N VAL A 442 -15.85 -11.91 23.85
CA VAL A 442 -16.49 -10.61 23.66
C VAL A 442 -15.42 -9.55 23.39
N PRO A 443 -15.50 -8.79 22.28
CA PRO A 443 -14.61 -7.66 22.09
C PRO A 443 -14.84 -6.61 23.18
N ARG A 444 -13.78 -6.00 23.70
CA ARG A 444 -13.88 -4.92 24.68
C ARG A 444 -14.33 -3.65 23.98
N HIS A 445 -15.47 -3.11 24.42
CA HIS A 445 -15.88 -1.77 24.01
C HIS A 445 -14.86 -0.72 24.47
N GLY A 446 -14.63 0.29 23.64
CA GLY A 446 -13.70 1.39 23.90
C GLY A 446 -12.63 1.55 22.82
N PRO A 447 -11.57 2.33 23.09
CA PRO A 447 -10.54 2.69 22.09
C PRO A 447 -9.80 1.47 21.54
N GLY A 448 -9.80 0.33 22.24
CA GLY A 448 -9.22 -0.92 21.78
C GLY A 448 -9.80 -1.46 20.46
N LEU A 449 -11.02 -1.04 20.08
CA LEU A 449 -11.61 -1.42 18.78
C LEU A 449 -10.88 -0.75 17.60
N THR A 450 -10.26 0.42 17.78
CA THR A 450 -9.41 1.05 16.74
C THR A 450 -8.24 0.13 16.37
N HIS A 451 -7.69 -0.59 17.35
CA HIS A 451 -6.60 -1.53 17.12
C HIS A 451 -7.10 -2.78 16.38
N LEU A 452 -8.30 -3.27 16.70
CA LEU A 452 -8.92 -4.35 15.92
C LEU A 452 -9.23 -3.91 14.48
N ALA A 453 -9.67 -2.66 14.27
CA ALA A 453 -9.90 -2.10 12.94
C ALA A 453 -8.60 -2.02 12.11
N ARG A 454 -7.49 -1.60 12.73
CA ARG A 454 -6.17 -1.60 12.07
C ARG A 454 -5.69 -3.00 11.70
N LEU A 455 -5.91 -3.99 12.56
CA LEU A 455 -5.56 -5.38 12.25
C LEU A 455 -6.47 -5.97 11.15
N SER A 456 -7.77 -5.67 11.18
CA SER A 456 -8.69 -6.17 10.16
C SER A 456 -8.44 -5.55 8.78
N ALA A 457 -7.85 -4.34 8.71
CA ALA A 457 -7.44 -3.73 7.45
C ALA A 457 -6.39 -4.56 6.67
N GLU A 458 -5.62 -5.44 7.33
CA GLU A 458 -4.71 -6.38 6.63
C GLU A 458 -5.46 -7.45 5.83
N LEU A 459 -6.73 -7.70 6.14
CA LEU A 459 -7.60 -8.60 5.38
C LEU A 459 -8.16 -7.93 4.12
N LEU A 460 -8.23 -6.59 4.11
CA LEU A 460 -8.93 -5.84 3.08
C LEU A 460 -8.42 -6.11 1.65
N PRO A 461 -7.11 -6.22 1.35
CA PRO A 461 -6.65 -6.50 -0.01
C PRO A 461 -7.22 -7.79 -0.60
N ALA A 462 -7.52 -8.79 0.24
CA ALA A 462 -8.14 -10.02 -0.22
C ALA A 462 -9.60 -9.83 -0.65
N PHE A 463 -10.33 -8.94 0.03
CA PHE A 463 -11.78 -8.75 -0.16
C PHE A 463 -12.15 -7.40 -0.78
N LEU A 464 -11.18 -6.60 -1.22
CA LEU A 464 -11.37 -5.20 -1.60
C LEU A 464 -12.38 -5.05 -2.74
N SER A 465 -12.22 -5.81 -3.82
CA SER A 465 -13.11 -5.76 -4.97
C SER A 465 -14.56 -6.08 -4.57
N GLU A 466 -14.76 -7.05 -3.69
CA GLU A 466 -16.10 -7.46 -3.23
C GLU A 466 -16.68 -6.49 -2.23
N ALA A 467 -15.86 -5.89 -1.36
CA ALA A 467 -16.27 -4.84 -0.44
C ALA A 467 -16.70 -3.57 -1.18
N VAL A 468 -15.93 -3.15 -2.20
CA VAL A 468 -16.30 -2.05 -3.10
C VAL A 468 -17.62 -2.38 -3.81
N GLY A 469 -17.75 -3.59 -4.34
CA GLY A 469 -18.97 -4.05 -4.98
C GLY A 469 -20.19 -4.06 -4.06
N ALA A 470 -20.04 -4.58 -2.83
CA ALA A 470 -21.11 -4.64 -1.84
C ALA A 470 -21.55 -3.23 -1.39
N CYS A 471 -20.60 -2.33 -1.12
CA CYS A 471 -20.90 -0.93 -0.83
C CYS A 471 -21.57 -0.22 -2.02
N ALA A 472 -21.16 -0.49 -3.26
CA ALA A 472 -21.79 0.08 -4.45
C ALA A 472 -23.23 -0.42 -4.64
N VAL A 473 -23.50 -1.71 -4.41
CA VAL A 473 -24.86 -2.26 -4.37
C VAL A 473 -25.67 -1.57 -3.26
N ARG A 474 -25.11 -1.40 -2.07
CA ARG A 474 -25.76 -0.66 -0.99
C ARG A 474 -26.12 0.77 -1.42
N GLY A 475 -25.22 1.47 -2.11
CA GLY A 475 -25.47 2.80 -2.67
C GLY A 475 -26.65 2.85 -3.64
N LEU A 476 -26.84 1.81 -4.47
CA LEU A 476 -28.03 1.71 -5.34
C LEU A 476 -29.33 1.51 -4.55
N LEU A 477 -29.26 0.75 -3.47
CA LEU A 477 -30.41 0.44 -2.62
C LEU A 477 -30.75 1.59 -1.65
N ALA A 478 -29.76 2.44 -1.33
CA ALA A 478 -29.90 3.60 -0.47
C ALA A 478 -30.82 4.65 -1.12
N GLY A 479 -32.11 4.59 -0.82
CA GLY A 479 -33.16 5.43 -1.41
C GLY A 479 -34.32 4.65 -2.00
N ARG A 480 -34.16 3.33 -2.24
CA ARG A 480 -35.23 2.44 -2.72
C ARG A 480 -35.84 1.59 -1.61
N VAL A 481 -35.06 1.29 -0.57
CA VAL A 481 -35.48 0.47 0.59
C VAL A 481 -35.29 1.26 1.89
N PRO A 482 -36.28 1.31 2.81
CA PRO A 482 -36.14 2.02 4.08
C PRO A 482 -35.01 1.42 4.94
N PRO A 483 -34.27 2.26 5.69
CA PRO A 483 -33.06 1.86 6.38
C PRO A 483 -33.37 1.17 7.72
N GLU A 484 -33.93 -0.05 7.73
CA GLU A 484 -34.08 -0.80 8.99
C GLU A 484 -34.28 -2.32 8.78
N GLY A 485 -33.18 -3.08 8.92
CA GLY A 485 -33.19 -4.51 9.30
C GLY A 485 -32.63 -5.51 8.28
N PRO A 486 -32.34 -6.77 8.71
CA PRO A 486 -31.79 -7.86 7.87
C PRO A 486 -32.71 -8.33 6.72
N TRP A 487 -33.83 -7.63 6.50
CA TRP A 487 -34.79 -7.84 5.42
C TRP A 487 -34.45 -7.02 4.15
N GLU A 488 -33.35 -6.26 4.14
CA GLU A 488 -32.82 -5.47 3.00
C GLU A 488 -32.62 -6.28 1.70
N LEU A 489 -32.64 -7.61 1.75
CA LEU A 489 -32.44 -8.49 0.60
C LEU A 489 -33.71 -9.21 0.11
N GLN A 490 -34.85 -8.96 0.76
CA GLN A 490 -36.16 -9.50 0.35
C GLN A 490 -36.92 -8.47 -0.48
N GLY A 491 -36.34 -8.10 -1.62
CA GLY A 491 -36.99 -7.28 -2.64
C GLY A 491 -36.49 -7.72 -4.00
N ILE A 492 -37.39 -8.01 -4.92
CA ILE A 492 -37.11 -8.40 -6.31
C ILE A 492 -36.65 -7.15 -7.08
N GLU A 493 -35.55 -6.51 -6.67
CA GLU A 493 -34.98 -5.39 -7.42
C GLU A 493 -33.92 -5.91 -8.39
N LEU A 494 -34.21 -5.70 -9.68
CA LEU A 494 -33.26 -5.89 -10.76
C LEU A 494 -32.24 -4.74 -10.72
N LEU A 495 -30.97 -5.08 -10.56
CA LEU A 495 -29.85 -4.15 -10.62
C LEU A 495 -29.32 -4.14 -12.06
N SER A 496 -29.35 -2.99 -12.74
CA SER A 496 -28.76 -2.87 -14.07
C SER A 496 -27.23 -2.82 -13.97
N GLN A 497 -26.54 -3.45 -14.91
CA GLN A 497 -25.07 -3.43 -14.98
C GLN A 497 -24.51 -2.00 -15.04
N ASN A 498 -25.18 -1.12 -15.79
CA ASN A 498 -24.76 0.27 -15.99
C ASN A 498 -24.89 1.09 -14.69
N GLU A 499 -25.98 0.92 -13.93
CA GLU A 499 -26.14 1.56 -12.63
C GLU A 499 -25.07 1.08 -11.63
N LEU A 500 -24.81 -0.23 -11.61
CA LEU A 500 -23.79 -0.80 -10.74
C LEU A 500 -22.39 -0.28 -11.09
N TYR A 501 -22.05 -0.17 -12.37
CA TYR A 501 -20.77 0.38 -12.80
C TYR A 501 -20.60 1.83 -12.39
N ARG A 502 -21.66 2.65 -12.56
CA ARG A 502 -21.63 4.04 -12.09
C ARG A 502 -21.35 4.11 -10.59
N GLN A 503 -22.00 3.28 -9.77
CA GLN A 503 -21.75 3.29 -8.32
C GLN A 503 -20.36 2.77 -7.94
N ILE A 504 -19.86 1.74 -8.61
CA ILE A 504 -18.48 1.26 -8.41
C ILE A 504 -17.49 2.37 -8.73
N LEU A 505 -17.67 3.10 -9.84
CA LEU A 505 -16.80 4.20 -10.24
C LEU A 505 -16.84 5.36 -9.24
N LEU A 506 -18.03 5.74 -8.75
CA LEU A 506 -18.15 6.76 -7.70
C LEU A 506 -17.36 6.39 -6.45
N LEU A 507 -17.47 5.14 -6.02
CA LEU A 507 -16.74 4.64 -4.86
C LEU A 507 -15.23 4.53 -5.13
N LEU A 508 -14.84 4.11 -6.33
CA LEU A 508 -13.43 4.06 -6.78
C LEU A 508 -12.79 5.45 -6.75
N HIS A 509 -13.52 6.47 -7.18
CA HIS A 509 -13.06 7.86 -7.14
C HIS A 509 -12.99 8.39 -5.71
N LEU A 510 -13.96 8.03 -4.85
CA LEU A 510 -13.99 8.48 -3.45
C LEU A 510 -12.84 7.85 -2.65
N LEU A 511 -12.56 6.57 -2.85
CA LEU A 511 -11.55 5.84 -2.09
C LEU A 511 -10.12 6.34 -2.38
N PRO A 512 -9.24 6.39 -1.37
CA PRO A 512 -7.83 6.72 -1.55
C PRO A 512 -7.10 5.73 -2.45
N GLN A 513 -6.22 6.24 -3.30
CA GLN A 513 -5.41 5.43 -4.19
C GLN A 513 -4.43 4.49 -3.47
N ASP A 514 -3.95 4.92 -2.30
CA ASP A 514 -3.09 4.12 -1.43
C ASP A 514 -3.82 2.92 -0.82
N LEU A 515 -5.14 3.00 -0.65
CA LEU A 515 -5.96 1.87 -0.21
C LEU A 515 -6.24 0.92 -1.38
N LEU A 516 -6.62 1.47 -2.53
CA LEU A 516 -7.02 0.68 -3.68
C LEU A 516 -5.86 -0.06 -4.33
N LEU A 517 -4.67 0.55 -4.33
CA LEU A 517 -3.46 0.05 -4.98
C LEU A 517 -3.68 -0.48 -6.42
N LEU A 518 -4.62 0.13 -7.15
CA LEU A 518 -4.91 -0.23 -8.54
C LEU A 518 -3.62 -0.31 -9.35
N GLN A 519 -3.51 -1.36 -10.16
CA GLN A 519 -2.38 -1.49 -11.05
C GLN A 519 -2.42 -0.36 -12.08
N PRO A 520 -1.31 0.33 -12.36
CA PRO A 520 -1.28 1.41 -13.36
C PRO A 520 -1.53 0.92 -14.80
N CYS A 521 -1.62 -0.38 -15.01
CA CYS A 521 -1.96 -1.02 -16.29
C CYS A 521 -3.43 -1.46 -16.37
N GLN A 522 -4.22 -1.29 -15.30
CA GLN A 522 -5.62 -1.70 -15.24
C GLN A 522 -6.52 -0.46 -15.39
N SER A 523 -7.39 -0.47 -16.40
CA SER A 523 -8.39 0.60 -16.56
C SER A 523 -9.50 0.49 -15.51
N SER A 524 -10.16 1.62 -15.22
CA SER A 524 -11.33 1.68 -14.33
C SER A 524 -12.44 0.71 -14.76
N TYR A 525 -12.67 0.58 -16.07
CA TYR A 525 -13.62 -0.39 -16.63
C TYR A 525 -13.22 -1.85 -16.32
N CYS A 526 -11.93 -2.20 -16.50
CA CYS A 526 -11.45 -3.54 -16.18
C CYS A 526 -11.62 -3.86 -14.70
N TYR A 527 -11.41 -2.87 -13.82
CA TYR A 527 -11.67 -3.02 -12.40
C TYR A 527 -13.17 -3.20 -12.09
N CYS A 528 -14.05 -2.43 -12.72
CA CYS A 528 -15.50 -2.60 -12.55
C CYS A 528 -15.99 -3.99 -13.01
N GLN A 529 -15.43 -4.51 -14.11
CA GLN A 529 -15.68 -5.88 -14.55
C GLN A 529 -15.19 -6.91 -13.52
N GLU A 530 -13.97 -6.74 -12.99
CA GLU A 530 -13.44 -7.60 -11.94
C GLU A 530 -14.33 -7.61 -10.70
N VAL A 531 -14.78 -6.44 -10.23
CA VAL A 531 -15.71 -6.32 -9.11
C VAL A 531 -16.99 -7.12 -9.37
N LEU A 532 -17.59 -6.94 -10.55
CA LEU A 532 -18.81 -7.66 -10.93
C LEU A 532 -18.59 -9.18 -10.97
N ASP A 533 -17.51 -9.63 -11.62
CA ASP A 533 -17.16 -11.05 -11.71
C ASP A 533 -16.94 -11.65 -10.32
N ARG A 534 -16.30 -10.92 -9.41
CA ARG A 534 -16.11 -11.37 -8.03
C ARG A 534 -17.41 -11.48 -7.25
N LEU A 535 -18.33 -10.51 -7.39
CA LEU A 535 -19.66 -10.57 -6.77
C LEU A 535 -20.50 -11.75 -7.27
N ILE A 536 -20.34 -12.11 -8.56
CA ILE A 536 -20.98 -13.31 -9.13
C ILE A 536 -20.30 -14.58 -8.61
N GLN A 537 -18.96 -14.64 -8.62
CA GLN A 537 -18.19 -15.79 -8.15
C GLN A 537 -18.45 -16.13 -6.68
N CYS A 538 -18.60 -15.11 -5.81
CA CYS A 538 -18.92 -15.32 -4.40
C CYS A 538 -20.42 -15.53 -4.14
N GLY A 539 -21.23 -15.59 -5.19
CA GLY A 539 -22.65 -15.93 -5.12
C GLY A 539 -23.53 -14.83 -4.51
N LEU A 540 -23.07 -13.57 -4.50
CA LEU A 540 -23.87 -12.43 -4.06
C LEU A 540 -24.80 -11.93 -5.16
N LEU A 541 -24.32 -11.89 -6.41
CA LEU A 541 -25.10 -11.52 -7.58
C LEU A 541 -25.43 -12.75 -8.44
N VAL A 542 -26.70 -12.84 -8.85
CA VAL A 542 -27.20 -13.83 -9.79
C VAL A 542 -27.66 -13.09 -11.04
N ALA A 543 -27.09 -13.45 -12.19
CA ALA A 543 -27.52 -12.89 -13.47
C ALA A 543 -28.95 -13.34 -13.78
N GLU A 544 -29.80 -12.41 -14.21
CA GLU A 544 -31.16 -12.72 -14.63
C GLU A 544 -31.24 -12.69 -16.16
N GLU A 545 -31.63 -13.82 -16.75
CA GLU A 545 -31.88 -13.90 -18.18
C GLU A 545 -33.27 -13.34 -18.47
N THR A 546 -33.34 -12.22 -19.20
CA THR A 546 -34.61 -11.73 -19.72
C THR A 546 -35.15 -12.73 -20.75
N PRO A 547 -36.42 -13.17 -20.68
CA PRO A 547 -36.99 -14.10 -21.65
C PRO A 547 -37.11 -13.40 -23.01
N GLY A 548 -36.07 -13.54 -23.84
CA GLY A 548 -35.96 -12.89 -25.15
C GLY A 548 -34.51 -12.61 -25.59
N SER A 549 -33.55 -12.56 -24.65
CA SER A 549 -32.14 -12.30 -24.96
C SER A 549 -31.34 -13.60 -25.20
N ARG A 550 -30.36 -13.56 -26.11
CA ARG A 550 -29.48 -14.70 -26.43
C ARG A 550 -28.69 -15.14 -25.19
N PRO A 551 -28.51 -16.45 -24.94
CA PRO A 551 -27.88 -16.96 -23.74
C PRO A 551 -26.45 -16.42 -23.53
N ALA A 552 -26.14 -16.11 -22.27
CA ALA A 552 -24.97 -15.33 -21.84
C ALA A 552 -23.59 -15.98 -22.05
N CYS A 553 -23.54 -17.23 -22.50
CA CYS A 553 -22.32 -18.04 -22.47
C CYS A 553 -21.31 -17.75 -23.61
N ASP A 554 -21.70 -17.01 -24.67
CA ASP A 554 -20.86 -16.88 -25.88
C ASP A 554 -20.41 -15.45 -26.24
N THR A 555 -20.92 -14.39 -25.59
CA THR A 555 -20.66 -13.01 -26.06
C THR A 555 -19.26 -12.50 -25.75
N GLY A 556 -18.61 -13.01 -24.70
CA GLY A 556 -17.24 -12.62 -24.33
C GLY A 556 -16.21 -13.00 -25.40
N ARG A 557 -16.37 -14.18 -26.02
CA ARG A 557 -15.52 -14.65 -27.12
C ARG A 557 -15.86 -13.99 -28.46
N GLN A 558 -17.13 -13.66 -28.71
CA GLN A 558 -17.53 -13.02 -29.97
C GLN A 558 -17.09 -11.54 -30.08
N ARG A 559 -17.10 -10.77 -28.98
CA ARG A 559 -16.53 -9.40 -28.96
C ARG A 559 -15.02 -9.39 -29.24
N LEU A 560 -14.32 -10.42 -28.80
CA LEU A 560 -12.90 -10.63 -29.09
C LEU A 560 -12.68 -11.13 -30.53
N SER A 561 -13.49 -12.07 -31.03
CA SER A 561 -13.32 -12.60 -32.39
C SER A 561 -13.67 -11.58 -33.48
N ALA A 562 -14.68 -10.73 -33.27
CA ALA A 562 -15.02 -9.67 -34.22
C ALA A 562 -13.96 -8.57 -34.30
N LYS A 563 -13.25 -8.30 -33.20
CA LYS A 563 -12.10 -7.37 -33.16
C LYS A 563 -10.76 -8.00 -33.58
N LEU A 564 -10.68 -9.33 -33.69
CA LEU A 564 -9.45 -10.07 -34.07
C LEU A 564 -9.53 -10.72 -35.46
N LEU A 565 -10.64 -10.57 -36.17
CA LEU A 565 -10.76 -11.00 -37.57
C LEU A 565 -10.19 -9.91 -38.48
N TRP A 566 -8.90 -10.05 -38.78
CA TRP A 566 -8.17 -9.34 -39.82
C TRP A 566 -9.00 -9.32 -41.12
N LYS A 567 -9.63 -8.19 -41.44
CA LYS A 567 -10.04 -7.92 -42.82
C LYS A 567 -8.80 -7.34 -43.54
N PRO A 568 -8.32 -7.97 -44.63
CA PRO A 568 -7.20 -7.44 -45.38
C PRO A 568 -7.57 -6.05 -45.92
N SER A 569 -6.64 -5.11 -45.74
CA SER A 569 -6.73 -3.73 -46.17
C SER A 569 -7.18 -3.56 -47.62
N GLY A 570 -8.12 -2.65 -47.84
CA GLY A 570 -8.44 -2.10 -49.16
C GLY A 570 -9.94 -1.96 -49.39
N ASP A 571 -10.55 -0.95 -48.78
CA ASP A 571 -11.43 0.00 -49.48
C ASP A 571 -12.13 0.89 -48.44
N PHE A 572 -11.75 2.16 -48.44
CA PHE A 572 -12.46 3.23 -47.76
C PHE A 572 -13.60 3.65 -48.67
N THR A 573 -14.82 3.16 -48.42
CA THR A 573 -16.09 3.86 -48.68
C THR A 573 -17.27 3.03 -48.18
N ASP A 574 -18.25 3.79 -47.66
CA ASP A 574 -19.67 3.50 -47.49
C ASP A 574 -20.14 2.70 -46.26
N SER A 575 -20.49 3.50 -45.24
CA SER A 575 -21.84 3.55 -44.67
C SER A 575 -22.64 2.25 -44.65
N ASP A 576 -22.51 1.49 -43.56
CA ASP A 576 -23.62 0.70 -43.02
C ASP A 576 -23.89 1.18 -41.58
N SER A 577 -24.97 1.93 -41.46
CA SER A 577 -25.69 2.18 -40.22
C SER A 577 -26.31 0.87 -39.74
N ASP A 578 -25.51 0.04 -39.08
CA ASP A 578 -26.07 -0.88 -38.11
C ASP A 578 -26.26 -0.09 -36.83
N ASP A 579 -27.48 0.42 -36.64
CA ASP A 579 -28.02 0.72 -35.33
C ASP A 579 -27.84 -0.55 -34.48
N PHE A 580 -26.70 -0.67 -33.82
CA PHE A 580 -26.57 -1.55 -32.67
C PHE A 580 -27.48 -0.93 -31.64
N GLU A 581 -28.74 -1.35 -31.61
CA GLU A 581 -29.54 -1.30 -30.40
C GLU A 581 -28.61 -1.79 -29.29
N GLU A 582 -28.26 -0.89 -28.37
CA GLU A 582 -27.55 -1.24 -27.14
C GLU A 582 -28.32 -2.40 -26.54
N ALA A 583 -27.77 -3.61 -26.70
CA ALA A 583 -28.39 -4.83 -26.22
C ALA A 583 -28.88 -4.56 -24.79
N GLU A 584 -30.19 -4.70 -24.56
CA GLU A 584 -30.84 -4.49 -23.27
C GLU A 584 -29.89 -4.92 -22.15
N GLY A 585 -29.49 -3.95 -21.32
CA GLY A 585 -28.37 -4.11 -20.39
C GLY A 585 -28.52 -5.35 -19.52
N ARG A 586 -27.42 -5.98 -19.11
CA ARG A 586 -27.50 -7.15 -18.21
C ARG A 586 -28.09 -6.72 -16.87
N TYR A 587 -29.00 -7.52 -16.35
CA TYR A 587 -29.60 -7.31 -15.04
C TYR A 587 -29.19 -8.41 -14.06
N PHE A 588 -29.07 -8.01 -12.80
CA PHE A 588 -28.66 -8.90 -11.71
C PHE A 588 -29.65 -8.81 -10.56
N ARG A 589 -29.78 -9.90 -9.81
CA ARG A 589 -30.48 -9.94 -8.52
C ARG A 589 -29.54 -10.36 -7.42
N LEU A 590 -29.83 -9.91 -6.22
CA LEU A 590 -29.13 -10.39 -5.03
C LEU A 590 -29.57 -11.83 -4.70
N SER A 591 -28.59 -12.65 -4.34
CA SER A 591 -28.79 -14.05 -4.02
C SER A 591 -29.62 -14.22 -2.76
N GLN A 592 -30.62 -15.11 -2.81
CA GLN A 592 -31.51 -15.42 -1.69
C GLN A 592 -31.00 -16.59 -0.82
N GLN A 593 -29.76 -17.03 -1.02
CA GLN A 593 -29.15 -18.07 -0.20
C GLN A 593 -29.04 -17.61 1.26
N SER A 594 -29.25 -18.52 2.21
CA SER A 594 -29.33 -18.18 3.64
C SER A 594 -28.08 -17.53 4.23
N ARG A 595 -26.90 -17.72 3.61
CA ARG A 595 -25.62 -17.11 4.03
C ARG A 595 -25.28 -15.79 3.34
N CYS A 596 -25.99 -15.46 2.26
CA CYS A 596 -25.74 -14.25 1.45
C CYS A 596 -25.89 -12.95 2.28
N PRO A 597 -26.93 -12.76 3.11
CA PRO A 597 -27.09 -11.55 3.91
C PRO A 597 -25.94 -11.24 4.85
N ASP A 598 -25.52 -12.23 5.63
CA ASP A 598 -24.44 -12.07 6.60
C ASP A 598 -23.11 -11.77 5.91
N PHE A 599 -22.85 -12.42 4.76
CA PHE A 599 -21.64 -12.19 3.99
C PHE A 599 -21.63 -10.81 3.30
N PHE A 600 -22.76 -10.40 2.73
CA PHE A 600 -22.94 -9.07 2.16
C PHE A 600 -22.68 -7.96 3.20
N LEU A 601 -23.31 -8.07 4.38
CA LEU A 601 -23.11 -7.12 5.48
C LEU A 601 -21.67 -7.13 5.98
N PHE A 602 -21.03 -8.30 6.06
CA PHE A 602 -19.62 -8.40 6.41
C PHE A 602 -18.74 -7.63 5.42
N LEU A 603 -18.97 -7.79 4.11
CA LEU A 603 -18.21 -7.08 3.07
C LEU A 603 -18.41 -5.56 3.14
N CYS A 604 -19.65 -5.09 3.28
CA CYS A 604 -19.92 -3.66 3.46
C CYS A 604 -19.20 -3.09 4.69
N ARG A 605 -19.16 -3.88 5.78
CA ARG A 605 -18.51 -3.48 7.03
C ARG A 605 -17.00 -3.39 6.95
N LEU A 606 -16.34 -4.09 6.02
CA LEU A 606 -14.89 -4.00 5.82
C LEU A 606 -14.44 -2.57 5.44
N LEU A 607 -15.24 -1.84 4.67
CA LEU A 607 -14.96 -0.44 4.30
C LEU A 607 -15.57 0.59 5.26
N SER A 608 -16.45 0.17 6.18
CA SER A 608 -17.12 1.07 7.12
C SER A 608 -16.19 1.97 7.94
N PRO A 609 -15.04 1.52 8.49
CA PRO A 609 -14.17 2.41 9.26
C PRO A 609 -13.76 3.68 8.49
N LEU A 610 -13.39 3.51 7.21
CA LEU A 610 -12.99 4.61 6.34
C LEU A 610 -14.19 5.45 5.89
N LEU A 611 -15.27 4.81 5.42
CA LEU A 611 -16.45 5.52 4.94
C LEU A 611 -17.15 6.29 6.06
N LYS A 612 -17.24 5.72 7.26
CA LYS A 612 -17.76 6.42 8.45
C LYS A 612 -16.86 7.59 8.85
N ALA A 613 -15.53 7.43 8.80
CA ALA A 613 -14.62 8.55 9.05
C ALA A 613 -14.82 9.69 8.03
N PHE A 614 -15.06 9.38 6.75
CA PHE A 614 -15.37 10.38 5.74
C PHE A 614 -16.75 11.04 5.97
N ALA A 615 -17.77 10.27 6.35
CA ALA A 615 -19.09 10.82 6.66
C ALA A 615 -19.06 11.72 7.91
N GLN A 616 -18.34 11.30 8.96
CA GLN A 616 -18.14 12.10 10.17
C GLN A 616 -17.28 13.34 9.89
N ALA A 617 -16.30 13.25 8.99
CA ALA A 617 -15.55 14.42 8.53
C ALA A 617 -16.44 15.40 7.75
N ALA A 618 -17.36 14.91 6.91
CA ALA A 618 -18.33 15.75 6.21
C ALA A 618 -19.27 16.46 7.20
N ALA A 619 -19.74 15.73 8.22
CA ALA A 619 -20.49 16.33 9.32
C ALA A 619 -19.62 17.37 10.05
N PHE A 620 -18.38 17.08 10.42
CA PHE A 620 -17.49 18.00 11.14
C PHE A 620 -17.24 19.34 10.42
N LEU A 621 -17.46 19.46 9.10
CA LEU A 621 -17.24 20.71 8.35
C LEU A 621 -17.99 21.92 8.93
N HIS A 622 -19.15 21.72 9.57
CA HIS A 622 -19.91 22.83 10.18
C HIS A 622 -19.44 23.20 11.59
N GLU A 623 -18.76 22.28 12.29
CA GLU A 623 -18.25 22.49 13.66
C GLU A 623 -16.77 22.91 13.68
N GLY A 624 -16.03 22.53 12.64
CA GLY A 624 -14.59 22.72 12.56
C GLY A 624 -14.18 24.19 12.48
N GLN A 625 -13.12 24.53 13.21
CA GLN A 625 -12.61 25.91 13.27
C GLN A 625 -11.62 26.14 12.13
N LEU A 626 -12.07 26.85 11.09
CA LEU A 626 -11.24 27.27 9.95
C LEU A 626 -11.17 28.81 9.90
N PRO A 627 -10.04 29.42 9.49
CA PRO A 627 -8.83 28.76 9.00
C PRO A 627 -7.88 28.28 10.09
N ASP A 628 -7.21 27.15 9.84
CA ASP A 628 -6.19 26.57 10.72
C ASP A 628 -5.08 25.91 9.88
N THR A 629 -3.97 25.54 10.52
CA THR A 629 -2.94 24.66 9.94
C THR A 629 -3.52 23.28 9.61
N GLU A 630 -2.96 22.60 8.60
CA GLU A 630 -3.41 21.25 8.24
C GLU A 630 -3.33 20.26 9.43
N SER A 631 -2.24 20.32 10.21
CA SER A 631 -2.10 19.52 11.42
C SER A 631 -3.11 19.89 12.51
N GLY A 632 -3.35 21.18 12.72
CA GLY A 632 -4.32 21.65 13.71
C GLY A 632 -5.73 21.19 13.38
N TYR A 633 -6.14 21.32 12.11
CA TYR A 633 -7.46 20.87 11.67
C TYR A 633 -7.63 19.35 11.73
N VAL A 634 -6.57 18.58 11.41
CA VAL A 634 -6.55 17.12 11.61
C VAL A 634 -6.72 16.76 13.08
N ASP A 635 -6.03 17.45 14.00
CA ASP A 635 -6.14 17.20 15.43
C ASP A 635 -7.55 17.51 15.95
N GLN A 636 -8.17 18.59 15.47
CA GLN A 636 -9.56 18.92 15.78
C GLN A 636 -10.52 17.83 15.29
N LEU A 637 -10.39 17.39 14.04
CA LEU A 637 -11.22 16.31 13.49
C LEU A 637 -11.02 15.01 14.27
N PHE A 638 -9.78 14.66 14.62
CA PHE A 638 -9.50 13.45 15.38
C PHE A 638 -10.15 13.48 16.77
N GLN A 639 -10.14 14.64 17.45
CA GLN A 639 -10.86 14.82 18.71
C GLN A 639 -12.37 14.65 18.52
N TYR A 640 -12.94 15.19 17.44
CA TYR A 640 -14.35 15.01 17.10
C TYR A 640 -14.70 13.53 16.88
N LEU A 641 -13.90 12.79 16.10
CA LEU A 641 -14.10 11.35 15.89
C LEU A 641 -14.06 10.57 17.22
N GLN A 642 -13.19 10.96 18.15
CA GLN A 642 -13.13 10.34 19.48
C GLN A 642 -14.35 10.65 20.35
N THR A 643 -14.88 11.87 20.31
CA THR A 643 -16.10 12.23 21.06
C THR A 643 -17.32 11.52 20.49
N THR A 644 -17.51 11.53 19.17
CA THR A 644 -18.63 10.83 18.53
C THR A 644 -18.54 9.32 18.76
N ALA A 645 -17.34 8.73 18.74
CA ALA A 645 -17.14 7.32 19.06
C ALA A 645 -17.56 6.96 20.50
N GLN A 646 -17.39 7.87 21.47
CA GLN A 646 -17.84 7.66 22.85
C GLN A 646 -19.35 7.74 22.99
N GLU A 647 -20.00 8.62 22.22
CA GLU A 647 -21.45 8.82 22.22
C GLU A 647 -22.20 7.68 21.51
N GLU A 648 -21.74 7.31 20.32
CA GLU A 648 -22.39 6.30 19.48
C GLU A 648 -21.88 4.88 19.74
N GLY A 649 -20.73 4.74 20.41
CA GLY A 649 -20.09 3.45 20.69
C GLY A 649 -19.29 2.85 19.52
N PHE A 650 -19.15 3.57 18.40
CA PHE A 650 -18.39 3.15 17.21
C PHE A 650 -16.97 3.70 17.24
N PHE A 651 -16.03 2.91 17.77
CA PHE A 651 -14.63 3.30 17.87
C PHE A 651 -13.78 2.93 16.64
N GLU A 652 -14.33 2.20 15.66
CA GLU A 652 -13.55 1.75 14.50
C GLU A 652 -13.01 2.89 13.61
N CYS A 653 -13.71 4.04 13.55
CA CYS A 653 -13.33 5.20 12.75
C CYS A 653 -12.44 6.21 13.50
N ALA A 654 -12.28 6.07 14.82
CA ALA A 654 -11.50 6.97 15.67
C ALA A 654 -9.98 6.69 15.57
N ASP A 655 -9.45 6.65 14.35
CA ASP A 655 -8.02 6.47 14.04
C ASP A 655 -7.44 7.76 13.43
N PRO A 656 -6.28 8.23 13.90
CA PRO A 656 -5.67 9.46 13.41
C PRO A 656 -5.31 9.39 11.91
N ASN A 657 -4.98 8.21 11.38
CA ASN A 657 -4.66 8.10 9.95
C ASN A 657 -5.92 8.27 9.10
N LEU A 658 -7.09 7.85 9.60
CA LEU A 658 -8.36 8.07 8.93
C LEU A 658 -8.74 9.56 8.94
N ALA A 659 -8.50 10.28 10.03
CA ALA A 659 -8.69 11.74 10.09
C ALA A 659 -7.83 12.48 9.04
N ILE A 660 -6.54 12.13 8.96
CA ILE A 660 -5.63 12.69 7.94
C ILE A 660 -6.13 12.38 6.52
N THR A 661 -6.44 11.11 6.27
CA THR A 661 -6.93 10.65 4.97
C THR A 661 -8.21 11.38 4.56
N ALA A 662 -9.10 11.66 5.51
CA ALA A 662 -10.33 12.41 5.27
C ALA A 662 -10.04 13.87 4.88
N VAL A 663 -9.21 14.58 5.65
CA VAL A 663 -8.82 15.97 5.35
C VAL A 663 -8.17 16.08 3.97
N TRP A 664 -7.30 15.13 3.62
CA TRP A 664 -6.63 15.11 2.32
C TRP A 664 -7.57 14.80 1.16
N THR A 665 -8.46 13.82 1.34
CA THR A 665 -9.49 13.51 0.35
C THR A 665 -10.41 14.70 0.13
N PHE A 666 -10.76 15.44 1.18
CA PHE A 666 -11.59 16.65 1.08
C PHE A 666 -10.83 17.82 0.45
N ARG A 667 -9.52 17.92 0.65
CA ARG A 667 -8.68 18.86 -0.08
C ARG A 667 -8.67 18.55 -1.58
N ASP A 668 -8.46 17.29 -1.95
CA ASP A 668 -8.42 16.87 -3.36
C ASP A 668 -9.80 17.02 -4.04
N LEU A 669 -10.90 16.83 -3.29
CA LEU A 669 -12.28 17.03 -3.74
C LEU A 669 -12.64 18.52 -3.92
N GLY A 670 -11.78 19.44 -3.48
CA GLY A 670 -12.02 20.88 -3.50
C GLY A 670 -12.94 21.38 -2.39
N VAL A 671 -13.25 20.55 -1.38
CA VAL A 671 -14.01 20.96 -0.19
C VAL A 671 -13.16 21.90 0.67
N LEU A 672 -11.90 21.54 0.89
CA LEU A 672 -10.90 22.32 1.61
C LEU A 672 -9.87 22.87 0.64
N GLN A 673 -9.42 24.11 0.85
CA GLN A 673 -8.41 24.77 0.03
C GLN A 673 -7.24 25.22 0.89
N GLN A 674 -6.02 25.01 0.40
CA GLN A 674 -4.82 25.46 1.07
C GLN A 674 -4.42 26.84 0.53
N MET A 675 -4.35 27.83 1.40
CA MET A 675 -3.96 29.21 1.06
C MET A 675 -2.64 29.58 1.74
N PRO A 676 -1.74 30.31 1.06
CA PRO A 676 -0.52 30.80 1.68
C PRO A 676 -0.86 31.91 2.70
N SER A 677 -0.36 31.76 3.94
CA SER A 677 -0.43 32.78 4.99
C SER A 677 0.98 33.13 5.51
N SER A 678 1.13 34.29 6.16
CA SER A 678 2.40 34.76 6.71
C SER A 678 2.99 33.84 7.80
N ALA A 679 2.15 33.00 8.42
CA ALA A 679 2.54 32.00 9.41
C ALA A 679 2.76 30.59 8.83
N GLY A 680 2.59 30.40 7.51
CA GLY A 680 2.59 29.10 6.84
C GLY A 680 1.29 28.85 6.07
N PRO A 681 1.18 27.75 5.31
CA PRO A 681 -0.05 27.44 4.58
C PRO A 681 -1.19 27.09 5.55
N THR A 682 -2.35 27.72 5.38
CA THR A 682 -3.57 27.48 6.17
C THR A 682 -4.64 26.84 5.32
N LEU A 683 -5.44 25.96 5.92
CA LEU A 683 -6.63 25.38 5.32
C LEU A 683 -7.81 26.33 5.48
N HIS A 684 -8.60 26.46 4.42
CA HIS A 684 -9.83 27.23 4.37
C HIS A 684 -10.94 26.35 3.78
N LEU A 685 -12.17 26.61 4.18
CA LEU A 685 -13.33 26.02 3.52
C LEU A 685 -13.52 26.70 2.16
N SER A 686 -13.73 25.90 1.11
CA SER A 686 -14.00 26.43 -0.22
C SER A 686 -15.31 27.24 -0.24
N PRO A 687 -15.44 28.25 -1.12
CA PRO A 687 -16.66 29.04 -1.23
C PRO A 687 -17.88 28.20 -1.65
N THR A 688 -17.66 27.14 -2.42
CA THR A 688 -18.68 26.17 -2.84
C THR A 688 -19.26 25.42 -1.64
N PHE A 689 -18.43 24.99 -0.70
CA PHE A 689 -18.87 24.23 0.49
C PHE A 689 -19.11 25.11 1.71
N ALA A 690 -18.97 26.44 1.62
CA ALA A 690 -19.43 27.37 2.64
C ALA A 690 -20.98 27.36 2.79
N ILE A 691 -21.69 26.91 1.75
CA ILE A 691 -23.14 26.73 1.77
C ILE A 691 -23.49 25.42 2.47
N ARG A 692 -24.33 25.50 3.51
CA ARG A 692 -24.75 24.35 4.31
C ARG A 692 -25.37 23.21 3.48
N GLU A 693 -26.22 23.54 2.52
CA GLU A 693 -26.86 22.54 1.64
C GLU A 693 -25.82 21.68 0.89
N ASN A 694 -24.68 22.26 0.49
CA ASN A 694 -23.63 21.53 -0.21
C ASN A 694 -22.84 20.60 0.72
N GLN A 695 -22.70 20.96 2.00
CA GLN A 695 -22.12 20.09 3.03
C GLN A 695 -23.05 18.89 3.30
N GLU A 696 -24.35 19.14 3.41
CA GLU A 696 -25.37 18.09 3.61
C GLU A 696 -25.41 17.13 2.40
N LYS A 697 -25.30 17.64 1.17
CA LYS A 697 -25.18 16.81 -0.04
C LYS A 697 -23.94 15.92 -0.03
N LEU A 698 -22.79 16.45 0.40
CA LEU A 698 -21.55 15.67 0.55
C LEU A 698 -21.71 14.55 1.58
N GLU A 699 -22.29 14.87 2.73
CA GLU A 699 -22.54 13.89 3.77
C GLU A 699 -23.49 12.78 3.28
N GLN A 700 -24.59 13.13 2.63
CA GLN A 700 -25.55 12.18 2.05
C GLN A 700 -24.89 11.31 0.97
N PHE A 701 -24.07 11.91 0.10
CA PHE A 701 -23.32 11.18 -0.92
C PHE A 701 -22.39 10.12 -0.32
N ILE A 702 -21.73 10.39 0.81
CA ILE A 702 -20.84 9.40 1.44
C ILE A 702 -21.67 8.35 2.20
N ARG A 703 -22.72 8.79 2.92
CA ARG A 703 -23.58 7.91 3.73
C ARG A 703 -24.29 6.84 2.91
N GLN A 704 -24.59 7.08 1.63
CA GLN A 704 -25.24 6.08 0.76
C GLN A 704 -24.45 4.76 0.67
N PHE A 705 -23.12 4.80 0.83
CA PHE A 705 -22.25 3.62 0.74
C PHE A 705 -22.05 2.89 2.08
N ILE A 706 -22.63 3.40 3.17
CA ILE A 706 -22.42 2.86 4.53
C ILE A 706 -23.56 1.89 4.89
N CYS A 707 -23.18 0.71 5.39
CA CYS A 707 -24.07 -0.20 6.09
C CYS A 707 -23.93 0.00 7.61
N ASN A 708 -25.07 0.01 8.31
CA ASN A 708 -25.12 0.13 9.78
C ASN A 708 -25.01 -1.23 10.49
#